data_AF-A0A5P9IQF6-F1
#
_entry.id   AF-A0A5P9IQF6-F1
#
_cell.length_a   1.000
_cell.length_b   1.000
_cell.length_c   1.000
_cell.angle_alpha   90.00
_cell.angle_beta   90.00
_cell.angle_gamma   90.00
#
_symmetry.space_group_name_H-M   'P 1'
#
loop_
_entity.id
_entity.type
_entity.pdbx_description
1 polymer ?
#
loop_
_entity_poly.entity_id
_entity_poly.type
_entity_poly.pdbx_seq_one_letter_code
_entity_poly.pdbx_strand_id
1 'polypeptide(L)'
;MTQQHSPRRFWLGGQRAEEQDRFFREALEPLGWRAGDEDDWDAAWITGMPQAGQFRRVSPTRRMNHFPGNAALTVKSRLHESLAALRERLRESHGPDHALARRLAFFPRAYVMPDDYHALQQAAQDHPEQRWILKPTNASKGKGVRVLTDVAEAPLARDWLVQAYLANPHTIRGHKYVLRLYVLIASLDPLRVYLYRQGFAKLASEPWDPDDADNPFSQLTNPDINALNTDAEVPVEFIDLDRYRAWLSDQGHDDATLFARIEDLVALTAISAVDAMRARTAEAGADPRGCYELLGLDCLVDDTLTPWILECNLSPSLGICAAPDTGGRVEEAVKGGLVRDLVTLLDLPGQAPPETASQQAGRDETAALLAEAEAERARAGGFRRLLPAADPARYLPCFSLPSLADWRLAAGLAGQPLPAPRLARRHVAEIVDGECLALYDTRRGDLYRPNDTAALIWLLATEGLDLEAIVESLAGAAQAAGDERTADRESLRREVWATLHDWCRLGLLRQAGEREAAEATAPAAEADTPRVPRAFTLRLAGQEWGLEAASGPALVRLAAAFGPRLVPVEGEVSGRPRLRVLREAAGYALAEGDRLVAGRLTLARLVPVLIAHLLRRVASADRPVIDAPVLVGPDGTGVLCLLPEGAPRRTLIARLCEEGGGRLTRGVRLDLADPARAEPLDAPMKEPGSAPACPAGVTLRGVLLAAGAHVETPLAPVAMLEALGALLPHCLTGEGRLTAQGVTALGDWLATLSLGAVAIDAEAGSEAPSSTALAAWLAESMATDAPVDRAAAAGE
;
A
#
# COMPACT_ATOMS: atom_id res chain seq x y z
N MET A 1 -41.57 -26.01 -39.07
CA MET A 1 -41.45 -24.59 -38.69
C MET A 1 -40.09 -24.41 -38.04
N THR A 2 -39.12 -23.91 -38.80
CA THR A 2 -37.79 -23.55 -38.31
C THR A 2 -37.95 -22.36 -37.36
N GLN A 3 -37.70 -22.56 -36.05
CA GLN A 3 -37.61 -21.45 -35.11
C GLN A 3 -36.43 -20.57 -35.55
N GLN A 4 -36.73 -19.43 -36.18
CA GLN A 4 -35.77 -18.33 -36.35
C GLN A 4 -35.41 -17.84 -34.95
N HIS A 5 -34.31 -18.34 -34.39
CA HIS A 5 -33.70 -17.72 -33.21
C HIS A 5 -33.26 -16.32 -33.62
N SER A 6 -33.74 -15.30 -32.90
CA SER A 6 -33.20 -13.95 -33.02
C SER A 6 -31.68 -13.99 -32.89
N PRO A 7 -30.94 -13.20 -33.69
CA PRO A 7 -29.48 -13.20 -33.63
C PRO A 7 -29.03 -12.75 -32.24
N ARG A 8 -28.13 -13.50 -31.61
CA ARG A 8 -27.58 -13.16 -30.29
C ARG A 8 -26.80 -11.86 -30.35
N ARG A 9 -26.83 -11.11 -29.25
CA ARG A 9 -26.25 -9.77 -29.18
C ARG A 9 -25.13 -9.65 -28.17
N PHE A 10 -24.05 -8.98 -28.55
CA PHE A 10 -22.99 -8.60 -27.63
C PHE A 10 -23.00 -7.08 -27.39
N TRP A 11 -22.74 -6.68 -26.15
CA TRP A 11 -22.58 -5.28 -25.77
C TRP A 11 -21.14 -5.04 -25.29
N LEU A 12 -20.48 -4.05 -25.88
CA LEU A 12 -19.18 -3.55 -25.44
C LEU A 12 -19.39 -2.21 -24.74
N GLY A 13 -19.06 -2.12 -23.45
CA GLY A 13 -19.36 -0.96 -22.61
C GLY A 13 -18.18 -0.44 -21.79
N GLY A 14 -18.34 0.75 -21.21
CA GLY A 14 -17.34 1.41 -20.37
C GLY A 14 -16.38 2.34 -21.12
N GLN A 15 -15.32 2.80 -20.44
CA GLN A 15 -14.35 3.73 -21.01
C GLN A 15 -13.15 2.99 -21.63
N ARG A 16 -13.27 2.58 -22.90
CA ARG A 16 -12.18 1.92 -23.63
C ARG A 16 -12.05 2.41 -25.07
N ALA A 17 -10.82 2.38 -25.58
CA ALA A 17 -10.52 2.62 -26.99
C ALA A 17 -10.98 1.43 -27.87
N GLU A 18 -11.45 1.74 -29.07
CA GLU A 18 -12.00 0.75 -30.02
C GLU A 18 -11.02 -0.39 -30.35
N GLU A 19 -9.72 -0.12 -30.35
CA GLU A 19 -8.67 -1.11 -30.60
C GLU A 19 -8.71 -2.31 -29.63
N GLN A 20 -9.17 -2.11 -28.41
CA GLN A 20 -9.21 -3.17 -27.39
C GLN A 20 -10.50 -4.00 -27.50
N ASP A 21 -11.54 -3.46 -28.15
CA ASP A 21 -12.81 -4.12 -28.45
C ASP A 21 -12.70 -5.10 -29.61
N ARG A 22 -11.71 -4.87 -30.50
CA ARG A 22 -11.47 -5.63 -31.72
C ARG A 22 -11.50 -7.14 -31.50
N PHE A 23 -10.76 -7.66 -30.52
CA PHE A 23 -10.68 -9.11 -30.29
C PHE A 23 -12.01 -9.75 -29.89
N PHE A 24 -12.89 -9.01 -29.21
CA PHE A 24 -14.23 -9.50 -28.89
C PHE A 24 -15.12 -9.57 -30.12
N ARG A 25 -15.08 -8.55 -30.98
CA ARG A 25 -15.79 -8.55 -32.26
C ARG A 25 -15.32 -9.69 -33.15
N GLU A 26 -14.00 -9.82 -33.32
CA GLU A 26 -13.37 -10.88 -34.12
C GLU A 26 -13.70 -12.29 -33.62
N ALA A 27 -13.96 -12.47 -32.31
CA ALA A 27 -14.34 -13.76 -31.75
C ALA A 27 -15.83 -14.09 -31.89
N LEU A 28 -16.72 -13.08 -31.87
CA LEU A 28 -18.17 -13.27 -31.82
C LEU A 28 -18.88 -13.07 -33.17
N GLU A 29 -18.48 -12.08 -33.97
CA GLU A 29 -19.14 -11.76 -35.25
C GLU A 29 -19.09 -12.92 -36.26
N PRO A 30 -17.97 -13.68 -36.41
CA PRO A 30 -17.95 -14.86 -37.28
C PRO A 30 -18.92 -15.97 -36.84
N LEU A 31 -19.36 -15.95 -35.58
CA LEU A 31 -20.33 -16.89 -35.00
C LEU A 31 -21.78 -16.40 -35.15
N GLY A 32 -22.00 -15.32 -35.92
CA GLY A 32 -23.33 -14.77 -36.21
C GLY A 32 -23.88 -13.82 -35.15
N TRP A 33 -23.06 -13.41 -34.19
CA TRP A 33 -23.44 -12.42 -33.20
C TRP A 33 -23.48 -11.01 -33.79
N ARG A 34 -24.33 -10.16 -33.22
CA ARG A 34 -24.48 -8.75 -33.64
C ARG A 34 -24.21 -7.82 -32.46
N ALA A 35 -23.79 -6.60 -32.75
CA ALA A 35 -23.73 -5.56 -31.74
C ALA A 35 -25.13 -5.27 -31.17
N GLY A 36 -25.22 -5.22 -29.85
CA GLY A 36 -26.35 -4.71 -29.07
C GLY A 36 -25.92 -3.49 -28.26
N ASP A 37 -26.65 -3.22 -27.18
CA ASP A 37 -26.42 -2.08 -26.30
C ASP A 37 -26.69 -2.45 -24.83
N GLU A 38 -26.69 -1.45 -23.95
CA GLU A 38 -26.91 -1.65 -22.52
C GLU A 38 -28.30 -2.21 -22.18
N ASP A 39 -29.27 -2.11 -23.09
CA ASP A 39 -30.65 -2.52 -22.93
C ASP A 39 -30.96 -3.86 -23.62
N ASP A 40 -30.23 -4.24 -24.68
CA ASP A 40 -30.44 -5.48 -25.43
C ASP A 40 -29.12 -6.24 -25.68
N TRP A 41 -28.77 -7.15 -24.77
CA TRP A 41 -27.55 -7.98 -24.83
C TRP A 41 -27.75 -9.39 -24.26
N ASP A 42 -27.01 -10.35 -24.83
CA ASP A 42 -26.84 -11.73 -24.34
C ASP A 42 -25.43 -11.97 -23.77
N ALA A 43 -24.43 -11.26 -24.30
CA ALA A 43 -23.08 -11.22 -23.73
C ALA A 43 -22.62 -9.76 -23.55
N ALA A 44 -22.24 -9.38 -22.35
CA ALA A 44 -21.69 -8.06 -22.04
C ALA A 44 -20.20 -8.15 -21.72
N TRP A 45 -19.41 -7.31 -22.39
CA TRP A 45 -18.02 -7.06 -22.08
C TRP A 45 -17.84 -5.58 -21.74
N ILE A 46 -17.71 -5.30 -20.45
CA ILE A 46 -17.67 -3.95 -19.90
C ILE A 46 -16.27 -3.68 -19.35
N THR A 47 -15.85 -2.42 -19.42
CA THR A 47 -14.55 -1.96 -18.94
C THR A 47 -14.76 -1.04 -17.75
N GLY A 48 -14.19 -1.42 -16.61
CA GLY A 48 -14.58 -0.87 -15.31
C GLY A 48 -15.84 -1.53 -14.75
N MET A 49 -16.27 -1.09 -13.57
CA MET A 49 -17.39 -1.73 -12.87
C MET A 49 -18.75 -1.33 -13.47
N PRO A 50 -19.61 -2.29 -13.87
CA PRO A 50 -20.97 -2.01 -14.35
C PRO A 50 -21.86 -1.36 -13.28
N GLN A 51 -22.93 -0.69 -13.71
CA GLN A 51 -23.96 -0.19 -12.79
C GLN A 51 -24.69 -1.35 -12.09
N ALA A 52 -25.07 -1.15 -10.83
CA ALA A 52 -25.71 -2.18 -10.00
C ALA A 52 -26.94 -2.85 -10.65
N GLY A 53 -27.73 -2.09 -11.44
CA GLY A 53 -28.92 -2.61 -12.12
C GLY A 53 -28.64 -3.66 -13.20
N GLN A 54 -27.46 -3.61 -13.85
CA GLN A 54 -27.10 -4.57 -14.90
C GLN A 54 -26.89 -5.99 -14.35
N PHE A 55 -26.40 -6.10 -13.11
CA PHE A 55 -26.20 -7.39 -12.45
C PHE A 55 -27.49 -8.18 -12.25
N ARG A 56 -28.64 -7.53 -12.06
CA ARG A 56 -29.93 -8.24 -11.92
C ARG A 56 -30.43 -8.89 -13.21
N ARG A 57 -29.79 -8.57 -14.33
CA ARG A 57 -30.16 -9.05 -15.67
C ARG A 57 -29.33 -10.26 -16.11
N VAL A 58 -28.24 -10.58 -15.40
CA VAL A 58 -27.42 -11.74 -15.73
C VAL A 58 -28.19 -13.02 -15.45
N SER A 59 -27.92 -14.05 -16.24
CA SER A 59 -28.48 -15.39 -16.08
C SER A 59 -27.54 -16.41 -16.74
N PRO A 60 -27.77 -17.72 -16.61
CA PRO A 60 -26.96 -18.73 -17.30
C PRO A 60 -26.86 -18.51 -18.83
N THR A 61 -27.88 -17.88 -19.43
CA THR A 61 -27.95 -17.55 -20.85
C THR A 61 -27.59 -16.09 -21.17
N ARG A 62 -27.41 -15.23 -20.16
CA ARG A 62 -27.03 -13.82 -20.30
C ARG A 62 -25.79 -13.53 -19.46
N ARG A 63 -24.64 -13.45 -20.11
CA ARG A 63 -23.34 -13.42 -19.42
C ARG A 63 -22.66 -12.06 -19.41
N MET A 64 -22.08 -11.68 -18.29
CA MET A 64 -21.35 -10.42 -18.11
C MET A 64 -19.98 -10.65 -17.46
N ASN A 65 -18.97 -9.92 -17.93
CA ASN A 65 -17.56 -10.09 -17.55
C ASN A 65 -17.16 -9.49 -16.18
N HIS A 66 -18.08 -9.37 -15.22
CA HIS A 66 -17.75 -8.94 -13.86
C HIS A 66 -18.56 -9.65 -12.79
N PHE A 67 -17.93 -9.89 -11.63
CA PHE A 67 -18.62 -10.21 -10.37
C PHE A 67 -18.71 -8.98 -9.46
N PRO A 68 -19.88 -8.71 -8.86
CA PRO A 68 -19.95 -7.82 -7.72
C PRO A 68 -19.02 -8.31 -6.60
N GLY A 69 -18.21 -7.39 -6.04
CA GLY A 69 -17.25 -7.72 -4.98
C GLY A 69 -15.84 -8.10 -5.46
N ASN A 70 -15.56 -8.09 -6.77
CA ASN A 70 -14.21 -8.33 -7.31
C ASN A 70 -13.14 -7.35 -6.78
N ALA A 71 -13.54 -6.23 -6.17
CA ALA A 71 -12.66 -5.29 -5.47
C ALA A 71 -11.82 -5.97 -4.39
N ALA A 72 -12.29 -7.09 -3.82
CA ALA A 72 -11.50 -7.94 -2.92
C ALA A 72 -10.19 -8.45 -3.56
N LEU A 73 -10.13 -8.53 -4.89
CA LEU A 73 -8.93 -8.88 -5.65
C LEU A 73 -8.26 -7.66 -6.31
N THR A 74 -9.06 -6.72 -6.83
CA THR A 74 -8.58 -5.71 -7.77
C THR A 74 -8.17 -4.38 -7.13
N VAL A 75 -8.57 -4.14 -5.88
CA VAL A 75 -8.11 -2.99 -5.09
C VAL A 75 -6.94 -3.42 -4.22
N LYS A 76 -5.81 -2.72 -4.29
CA LYS A 76 -4.54 -3.13 -3.64
C LYS A 76 -4.67 -3.39 -2.15
N SER A 77 -5.34 -2.49 -1.41
CA SER A 77 -5.57 -2.67 0.03
C SER A 77 -6.48 -3.86 0.31
N ARG A 78 -7.55 -4.05 -0.45
CA ARG A 78 -8.50 -5.16 -0.30
C ARG A 78 -7.91 -6.51 -0.67
N LEU A 79 -7.03 -6.56 -1.67
CA LEU A 79 -6.23 -7.75 -2.01
C LEU A 79 -5.33 -8.14 -0.83
N HIS A 80 -4.65 -7.16 -0.25
CA HIS A 80 -3.82 -7.38 0.93
C HIS A 80 -4.65 -7.88 2.12
N GLU A 81 -5.78 -7.23 2.42
CA GLU A 81 -6.71 -7.63 3.48
C GLU A 81 -7.22 -9.07 3.28
N SER A 82 -7.62 -9.43 2.06
CA SER A 82 -8.14 -10.76 1.73
C SER A 82 -7.09 -11.85 1.94
N LEU A 83 -5.88 -11.64 1.41
CA LEU A 83 -4.76 -12.56 1.58
C LEU A 83 -4.29 -12.65 3.03
N ALA A 84 -4.24 -11.53 3.75
CA ALA A 84 -3.87 -11.48 5.16
C ALA A 84 -4.91 -12.22 6.04
N ALA A 85 -6.20 -12.03 5.77
CA ALA A 85 -7.27 -12.71 6.49
C ALA A 85 -7.23 -14.23 6.27
N LEU A 86 -6.95 -14.68 5.04
CA LEU A 86 -6.73 -16.10 4.75
C LEU A 86 -5.51 -16.63 5.50
N ARG A 87 -4.38 -15.92 5.48
CA ARG A 87 -3.16 -16.32 6.20
C ARG A 87 -3.42 -16.44 7.69
N GLU A 88 -4.08 -15.46 8.29
CA GLU A 88 -4.36 -15.47 9.73
C GLU A 88 -5.30 -16.60 10.14
N ARG A 89 -6.36 -16.85 9.36
CA ARG A 89 -7.24 -18.01 9.59
C ARG A 89 -6.48 -19.33 9.60
N LEU A 90 -5.53 -19.51 8.67
CA LEU A 90 -4.72 -20.72 8.61
C LEU A 90 -3.73 -20.81 9.77
N ARG A 91 -3.18 -19.69 10.23
CA ARG A 91 -2.30 -19.65 11.41
C ARG A 91 -3.04 -19.96 12.69
N GLU A 92 -4.24 -19.40 12.89
CA GLU A 92 -5.11 -19.72 14.01
C GLU A 92 -5.51 -21.21 14.01
N SER A 93 -5.73 -21.79 12.82
CA SER A 93 -6.23 -23.17 12.71
C SER A 93 -5.16 -24.24 12.78
N HIS A 94 -3.96 -23.97 12.24
CA HIS A 94 -2.89 -24.98 12.13
C HIS A 94 -1.58 -24.58 12.81
N GLY A 95 -1.46 -23.34 13.29
CA GLY A 95 -0.24 -22.75 13.83
C GLY A 95 0.54 -21.91 12.79
N PRO A 96 1.36 -20.95 13.26
CA PRO A 96 2.07 -20.01 12.39
C PRO A 96 3.06 -20.66 11.41
N ASP A 97 3.68 -21.77 11.84
CA ASP A 97 4.70 -22.50 11.07
C ASP A 97 4.11 -23.67 10.26
N HIS A 98 2.80 -23.74 10.08
CA HIS A 98 2.21 -24.81 9.27
C HIS A 98 2.49 -24.62 7.77
N ALA A 99 2.59 -25.71 7.02
CA ALA A 99 2.84 -25.66 5.58
C ALA A 99 1.78 -24.85 4.82
N LEU A 100 0.51 -24.94 5.23
CA LEU A 100 -0.59 -24.14 4.65
C LEU A 100 -0.39 -22.63 4.84
N ALA A 101 0.08 -22.19 6.02
CA ALA A 101 0.36 -20.78 6.28
C ALA A 101 1.59 -20.29 5.50
N ARG A 102 2.64 -21.12 5.37
CA ARG A 102 3.83 -20.80 4.57
C ARG A 102 3.54 -20.64 3.08
N ARG A 103 2.55 -21.36 2.54
CA ARG A 103 2.12 -21.20 1.14
C ARG A 103 1.61 -19.79 0.80
N LEU A 104 1.31 -18.97 1.80
CA LEU A 104 0.90 -17.56 1.65
C LEU A 104 2.05 -16.57 1.81
N ALA A 105 3.31 -17.02 1.73
CA ALA A 105 4.49 -16.18 1.77
C ALA A 105 4.84 -15.56 0.39
N PHE A 106 3.83 -15.31 -0.46
CA PHE A 106 3.99 -14.75 -1.80
C PHE A 106 3.51 -13.30 -1.94
N PHE A 107 3.13 -12.64 -0.84
CA PHE A 107 2.75 -11.24 -0.87
C PHE A 107 3.50 -10.48 0.23
N PRO A 108 4.13 -9.34 -0.10
CA PRO A 108 4.87 -8.57 0.88
C PRO A 108 3.92 -7.95 1.91
N ARG A 109 4.44 -7.70 3.12
CA ARG A 109 3.69 -7.00 4.16
C ARG A 109 3.35 -5.60 3.69
N ALA A 110 2.13 -5.16 3.97
CA ALA A 110 1.65 -3.83 3.63
C ALA A 110 0.88 -3.23 4.80
N TYR A 111 0.80 -1.90 4.78
CA TYR A 111 0.22 -1.07 5.84
C TYR A 111 -0.68 -0.04 5.16
N VAL A 112 -1.97 -0.04 5.49
CA VAL A 112 -2.98 0.87 4.95
C VAL A 112 -3.01 2.15 5.78
N MET A 113 -2.76 3.29 5.13
CA MET A 113 -2.75 4.57 5.82
C MET A 113 -4.17 5.10 6.04
N PRO A 114 -4.42 5.92 7.08
CA PRO A 114 -3.49 6.22 8.18
C PRO A 114 -3.54 5.19 9.32
N ASP A 115 -4.46 4.22 9.28
CA ASP A 115 -4.80 3.35 10.40
C ASP A 115 -3.61 2.48 10.84
N ASP A 116 -2.78 2.04 9.88
CA ASP A 116 -1.58 1.25 10.12
C ASP A 116 -0.30 2.08 10.32
N TYR A 117 -0.39 3.41 10.41
CA TYR A 117 0.80 4.30 10.43
C TYR A 117 1.78 3.94 11.55
N HIS A 118 1.27 3.68 12.75
CA HIS A 118 2.11 3.35 13.90
C HIS A 118 2.77 1.97 13.79
N ALA A 119 2.02 0.99 13.28
CA ALA A 119 2.55 -0.35 13.03
C ALA A 119 3.65 -0.32 11.96
N LEU A 120 3.50 0.53 10.94
CA LEU A 120 4.52 0.80 9.93
C LEU A 120 5.79 1.40 10.55
N GLN A 121 5.66 2.46 11.36
CA GLN A 121 6.83 3.10 11.98
C GLN A 121 7.56 2.15 12.93
N GLN A 122 6.83 1.30 13.66
CA GLN A 122 7.43 0.29 14.53
C GLN A 122 8.16 -0.78 13.71
N ALA A 123 7.56 -1.30 12.64
CA ALA A 123 8.20 -2.28 11.78
C ALA A 123 9.46 -1.75 11.07
N ALA A 124 9.44 -0.49 10.63
CA ALA A 124 10.62 0.16 10.07
C ALA A 124 11.74 0.38 11.10
N GLN A 125 11.38 0.57 12.38
CA GLN A 125 12.37 0.60 13.47
C GLN A 125 12.96 -0.79 13.74
N ASP A 126 12.13 -1.83 13.73
CA ASP A 126 12.54 -3.20 14.03
C ASP A 126 13.35 -3.83 12.88
N HIS A 127 13.17 -3.34 11.65
CA HIS A 127 13.84 -3.78 10.43
C HIS A 127 14.42 -2.59 9.63
N PRO A 128 15.52 -1.96 10.10
CA PRO A 128 16.08 -0.74 9.50
C PRO A 128 16.62 -0.95 8.08
N GLU A 129 16.96 -2.17 7.69
CA GLU A 129 17.40 -2.56 6.35
C GLU A 129 16.26 -2.66 5.33
N GLN A 130 15.01 -2.81 5.80
CA GLN A 130 13.85 -2.97 4.92
C GLN A 130 13.54 -1.65 4.21
N ARG A 131 13.58 -1.68 2.87
CA ARG A 131 13.10 -0.58 2.02
C ARG A 131 11.58 -0.63 1.88
N TRP A 132 10.94 0.51 1.68
CA TRP A 132 9.48 0.60 1.61
C TRP A 132 9.04 1.32 0.35
N ILE A 133 7.92 0.91 -0.23
CA ILE A 133 7.33 1.54 -1.41
C ILE A 133 5.94 2.09 -1.06
N LEU A 134 5.72 3.36 -1.36
CA LEU A 134 4.45 4.06 -1.23
C LEU A 134 3.65 3.89 -2.51
N LYS A 135 2.38 3.49 -2.37
CA LYS A 135 1.46 3.26 -3.48
C LYS A 135 0.09 3.88 -3.17
N PRO A 136 -0.57 4.55 -4.12
CA PRO A 136 -1.98 4.90 -3.97
C PRO A 136 -2.85 3.62 -4.01
N THR A 137 -3.94 3.60 -3.23
CA THR A 137 -4.82 2.42 -3.11
C THR A 137 -5.63 2.16 -4.38
N ASN A 138 -6.06 3.22 -5.07
CA ASN A 138 -6.97 3.16 -6.22
C ASN A 138 -6.39 3.71 -7.53
N ALA A 139 -5.11 4.11 -7.57
CA ALA A 139 -4.51 4.56 -8.83
C ALA A 139 -3.91 3.39 -9.62
N SER A 140 -3.97 3.54 -10.95
CA SER A 140 -3.36 2.64 -11.94
C SER A 140 -2.21 3.35 -12.66
N LYS A 141 -1.47 2.60 -13.51
CA LYS A 141 -0.38 3.11 -14.37
C LYS A 141 0.84 3.69 -13.62
N GLY A 142 1.07 3.25 -12.39
CA GLY A 142 2.25 3.63 -11.59
C GLY A 142 2.32 5.10 -11.14
N LYS A 143 1.28 5.91 -11.39
CA LYS A 143 1.24 7.31 -10.92
C LYS A 143 1.27 7.37 -9.40
N GLY A 144 2.20 8.15 -8.84
CA GLY A 144 2.36 8.34 -7.39
C GLY A 144 3.06 7.18 -6.66
N VAL A 145 3.52 6.16 -7.38
CA VAL A 145 4.32 5.08 -6.79
C VAL A 145 5.77 5.53 -6.63
N ARG A 146 6.34 5.40 -5.42
CA ARG A 146 7.75 5.73 -5.17
C ARG A 146 8.33 4.93 -4.01
N VAL A 147 9.63 4.65 -4.07
CA VAL A 147 10.35 4.09 -2.93
C VAL A 147 10.54 5.20 -1.88
N LEU A 148 10.25 4.90 -0.62
CA LEU A 148 10.44 5.84 0.49
C LEU A 148 11.88 5.76 0.96
N THR A 149 12.56 6.91 1.00
CA THR A 149 13.87 7.09 1.64
C THR A 149 13.74 7.18 3.16
N ASP A 150 12.65 7.77 3.64
CA ASP A 150 12.27 7.83 5.06
C ASP A 150 10.80 7.43 5.23
N VAL A 151 10.57 6.31 5.91
CA VAL A 151 9.22 5.76 6.18
C VAL A 151 8.36 6.72 6.99
N ALA A 152 8.98 7.61 7.76
CA ALA A 152 8.26 8.62 8.54
C ALA A 152 7.56 9.66 7.67
N GLU A 153 7.88 9.74 6.37
CA GLU A 153 7.21 10.62 5.40
C GLU A 153 5.93 10.01 4.81
N ALA A 154 5.57 8.78 5.19
CA ALA A 154 4.32 8.17 4.78
C ALA A 154 3.12 9.10 5.11
N PRO A 155 2.22 9.35 4.15
CA PRO A 155 1.13 10.30 4.31
C PRO A 155 0.06 9.77 5.27
N LEU A 156 -0.56 10.67 6.03
CA LEU A 156 -1.68 10.36 6.94
C LEU A 156 -3.04 10.47 6.24
N ALA A 157 -3.13 9.95 5.02
CA ALA A 157 -4.33 10.00 4.17
C ALA A 157 -4.77 8.58 3.76
N ARG A 158 -6.08 8.39 3.58
CA ARG A 158 -6.73 7.07 3.43
C ARG A 158 -6.49 6.40 2.08
N ASP A 159 -6.01 7.15 1.12
CA ASP A 159 -5.76 6.76 -0.26
C ASP A 159 -4.37 6.14 -0.47
N TRP A 160 -3.64 5.83 0.59
CA TRP A 160 -2.27 5.34 0.53
C TRP A 160 -2.05 3.99 1.23
N LEU A 161 -1.15 3.22 0.65
CA LEU A 161 -0.63 1.95 1.15
C LEU A 161 0.90 2.03 1.13
N VAL A 162 1.54 1.61 2.21
CA VAL A 162 3.00 1.42 2.26
C VAL A 162 3.28 -0.07 2.32
N GLN A 163 4.16 -0.57 1.45
CA GLN A 163 4.47 -1.98 1.31
C GLN A 163 5.97 -2.22 1.41
N ALA A 164 6.38 -3.36 1.97
CA ALA A 164 7.78 -3.77 1.94
C ALA A 164 8.25 -3.85 0.48
N TYR A 165 9.34 -3.15 0.15
CA TYR A 165 9.89 -3.14 -1.19
C TYR A 165 10.67 -4.44 -1.46
N LEU A 166 10.37 -5.08 -2.58
CA LEU A 166 11.08 -6.28 -3.03
C LEU A 166 12.37 -5.84 -3.72
N ALA A 167 13.44 -5.80 -2.93
CA ALA A 167 14.71 -5.19 -3.31
C ALA A 167 15.63 -6.10 -4.14
N ASN A 168 15.35 -7.41 -4.24
CA ASN A 168 16.22 -8.36 -4.97
C ASN A 168 15.45 -9.03 -6.12
N PRO A 169 15.07 -8.30 -7.18
CA PRO A 169 14.36 -8.90 -8.30
C PRO A 169 15.29 -9.85 -9.07
N HIS A 170 14.74 -10.96 -9.58
CA HIS A 170 15.38 -11.65 -10.69
C HIS A 170 15.39 -10.72 -11.91
N THR A 171 16.48 -10.71 -12.68
CA THR A 171 16.60 -9.82 -13.84
C THR A 171 16.80 -10.59 -15.13
N ILE A 172 16.35 -10.02 -16.25
CA ILE A 172 16.63 -10.51 -17.60
C ILE A 172 17.58 -9.51 -18.25
N ARG A 173 18.82 -9.91 -18.55
CA ARG A 173 19.89 -9.01 -19.05
C ARG A 173 20.07 -7.77 -18.16
N GLY A 174 20.01 -7.95 -16.83
CA GLY A 174 20.11 -6.86 -15.86
C GLY A 174 18.84 -6.01 -15.70
N HIS A 175 17.79 -6.21 -16.49
CA HIS A 175 16.55 -5.43 -16.39
C HIS A 175 15.53 -6.13 -15.49
N LYS A 176 14.87 -5.34 -14.64
CA LYS A 176 13.76 -5.80 -13.80
C LYS A 176 12.58 -6.22 -14.68
N TYR A 177 11.85 -7.27 -14.31
CA TYR A 177 10.65 -7.69 -15.05
C TYR A 177 9.50 -8.07 -14.12
N VAL A 178 8.27 -8.00 -14.64
CA VAL A 178 7.05 -8.52 -14.00
C VAL A 178 6.33 -9.44 -14.96
N LEU A 179 5.83 -10.57 -14.46
CA LEU A 179 4.99 -11.49 -15.21
C LEU A 179 3.53 -11.02 -15.16
N ARG A 180 2.95 -10.73 -16.33
CA ARG A 180 1.52 -10.56 -16.55
C ARG A 180 0.90 -11.92 -16.85
N LEU A 181 0.05 -12.37 -15.94
CA LEU A 181 -0.71 -13.62 -16.02
C LEU A 181 -2.19 -13.30 -16.28
N TYR A 182 -2.85 -14.11 -17.11
CA TYR A 182 -4.29 -13.97 -17.36
C TYR A 182 -5.06 -15.04 -16.61
N VAL A 183 -5.92 -14.61 -15.68
CA VAL A 183 -6.70 -15.49 -14.80
C VAL A 183 -8.17 -15.30 -15.10
N LEU A 184 -8.89 -16.39 -15.33
CA LEU A 184 -10.34 -16.39 -15.50
C LEU A 184 -11.00 -17.02 -14.27
N ILE A 185 -11.87 -16.26 -13.60
CA ILE A 185 -12.85 -16.82 -12.66
C ILE A 185 -14.12 -17.04 -13.47
N ALA A 186 -14.42 -18.31 -13.80
CA ALA A 186 -15.55 -18.67 -14.66
C ALA A 186 -16.85 -18.83 -13.86
N SER A 187 -16.75 -19.08 -12.55
CA SER A 187 -17.89 -19.30 -11.65
C SER A 187 -17.47 -19.08 -10.21
N LEU A 188 -18.38 -18.56 -9.40
CA LEU A 188 -18.20 -18.44 -7.94
C LEU A 188 -18.86 -19.58 -7.16
N ASP A 189 -19.80 -20.33 -7.72
CA ASP A 189 -20.50 -21.42 -7.01
C ASP A 189 -20.89 -22.54 -7.97
N PRO A 190 -20.14 -23.67 -8.03
CA PRO A 190 -18.84 -23.85 -7.38
C PRO A 190 -17.76 -22.94 -7.99
N LEU A 191 -16.72 -22.66 -7.21
CA LEU A 191 -15.58 -21.84 -7.63
C LEU A 191 -14.79 -22.54 -8.74
N ARG A 192 -14.75 -21.92 -9.93
CA ARG A 192 -13.97 -22.40 -11.08
C ARG A 192 -12.98 -21.34 -11.52
N VAL A 193 -11.69 -21.66 -11.43
CA VAL A 193 -10.59 -20.72 -11.71
C VAL A 193 -9.65 -21.34 -12.72
N TYR A 194 -9.29 -20.57 -13.74
CA TYR A 194 -8.39 -20.96 -14.80
C TYR A 194 -7.24 -19.98 -14.96
N LEU A 195 -6.06 -20.49 -15.24
CA LEU A 195 -4.88 -19.72 -15.63
C LEU A 195 -4.61 -19.97 -17.11
N TYR A 196 -4.53 -18.90 -17.90
CA TYR A 196 -4.15 -19.01 -19.29
C TYR A 196 -2.67 -19.37 -19.41
N ARG A 197 -2.34 -20.31 -20.30
CA ARG A 197 -0.97 -20.84 -20.47
C ARG A 197 0.06 -19.78 -20.89
N GLN A 198 -0.42 -18.71 -21.51
CA GLN A 198 0.39 -17.64 -22.07
C GLN A 198 0.16 -16.31 -21.34
N GLY A 199 1.12 -15.42 -21.47
CA GLY A 199 1.22 -14.15 -20.74
C GLY A 199 2.49 -13.41 -21.17
N PHE A 200 2.97 -12.46 -20.37
CA PHE A 200 4.16 -11.68 -20.72
C PHE A 200 5.06 -11.41 -19.53
N ALA A 201 6.38 -11.62 -19.67
CA ALA A 201 7.36 -10.89 -18.89
C ALA A 201 7.53 -9.48 -19.49
N LYS A 202 7.23 -8.46 -18.68
CA LYS A 202 7.34 -7.04 -19.04
C LYS A 202 8.58 -6.46 -18.41
N LEU A 203 9.52 -6.02 -19.24
CA LEU A 203 10.81 -5.51 -18.78
C LEU A 203 10.72 -4.00 -18.53
N ALA A 204 11.51 -3.54 -17.55
CA ALA A 204 11.87 -2.14 -17.41
C ALA A 204 12.81 -1.73 -18.56
N SER A 205 12.83 -0.45 -18.95
CA SER A 205 13.64 0.02 -20.07
C SER A 205 15.10 0.32 -19.71
N GLU A 206 15.42 0.38 -18.41
CA GLU A 206 16.79 0.52 -17.92
C GLU A 206 17.21 -0.64 -16.99
N PRO A 207 18.53 -0.92 -16.88
CA PRO A 207 19.04 -1.90 -15.94
C PRO A 207 18.62 -1.59 -14.51
N TRP A 208 18.33 -2.65 -13.76
CA TRP A 208 17.99 -2.55 -12.35
C TRP A 208 19.19 -2.08 -11.54
N ASP A 209 19.03 -0.96 -10.83
CA ASP A 209 20.02 -0.42 -9.91
C ASP A 209 19.39 -0.28 -8.52
N PRO A 210 19.88 -0.99 -7.48
CA PRO A 210 19.38 -0.82 -6.13
C PRO A 210 19.62 0.60 -5.57
N ASP A 211 20.67 1.28 -6.01
CA ASP A 211 21.12 2.56 -5.47
C ASP A 211 20.39 3.77 -6.10
N ASP A 212 19.84 3.60 -7.31
CA ASP A 212 19.03 4.60 -8.02
C ASP A 212 17.52 4.41 -7.78
N ALA A 213 17.09 4.65 -6.53
CA ALA A 213 15.71 4.45 -6.09
C ALA A 213 14.69 5.39 -6.76
N ASP A 214 15.14 6.53 -7.28
CA ASP A 214 14.31 7.59 -7.84
C ASP A 214 14.07 7.42 -9.36
N ASN A 215 14.86 6.58 -10.03
CA ASN A 215 14.72 6.31 -11.45
C ASN A 215 13.54 5.36 -11.75
N PRO A 216 12.42 5.87 -12.33
CA PRO A 216 11.26 5.05 -12.60
C PRO A 216 11.47 4.01 -13.71
N PHE A 217 12.42 4.24 -14.62
CA PHE A 217 12.72 3.35 -15.76
C PHE A 217 13.55 2.12 -15.36
N SER A 218 14.16 2.16 -14.17
CA SER A 218 14.84 1.01 -13.53
C SER A 218 13.95 0.32 -12.48
N GLN A 219 13.17 1.10 -11.71
CA GLN A 219 12.38 0.57 -10.60
C GLN A 219 11.00 0.05 -10.99
N LEU A 220 10.40 0.50 -12.10
CA LEU A 220 9.02 0.18 -12.51
C LEU A 220 8.99 -0.50 -13.88
N THR A 221 8.09 -1.47 -14.05
CA THR A 221 7.94 -2.25 -15.30
C THR A 221 6.67 -1.90 -16.08
N ASN A 222 6.00 -0.81 -15.70
CA ASN A 222 4.77 -0.37 -16.37
C ASN A 222 5.11 0.13 -17.78
N PRO A 223 4.44 -0.37 -18.84
CA PRO A 223 4.72 0.05 -20.21
C PRO A 223 4.44 1.53 -20.42
N ASP A 224 3.36 2.07 -19.82
CA ASP A 224 3.02 3.50 -19.90
C ASP A 224 4.10 4.43 -19.32
N ILE A 225 4.90 3.95 -18.37
CA ILE A 225 6.02 4.69 -17.80
C ILE A 225 7.25 4.53 -18.68
N ASN A 226 7.61 3.29 -19.01
CA ASN A 226 8.82 3.00 -19.77
C ASN A 226 8.75 3.51 -21.22
N ALA A 227 7.55 3.63 -21.81
CA ALA A 227 7.34 4.28 -23.10
C ALA A 227 7.70 5.78 -23.11
N LEU A 228 7.83 6.42 -21.94
CA LEU A 228 8.31 7.80 -21.81
C LEU A 228 9.84 7.90 -21.82
N ASN A 229 10.55 6.78 -21.70
CA ASN A 229 12.00 6.76 -21.83
C ASN A 229 12.39 6.82 -23.31
N THR A 230 12.48 8.04 -23.86
CA THR A 230 12.83 8.25 -25.26
C THR A 230 14.31 7.96 -25.57
N ASP A 231 15.14 7.81 -24.54
CA ASP A 231 16.57 7.52 -24.67
C ASP A 231 16.87 6.02 -24.77
N ALA A 232 15.91 5.17 -24.36
CA ALA A 232 16.02 3.72 -24.50
C ALA A 232 15.83 3.27 -25.95
N GLU A 233 16.70 2.37 -26.44
CA GLU A 233 16.56 1.75 -27.76
C GLU A 233 15.26 0.93 -27.87
N VAL A 234 14.90 0.24 -26.79
CA VAL A 234 13.65 -0.51 -26.66
C VAL A 234 12.90 -0.06 -25.40
N PRO A 235 12.06 0.99 -25.50
CA PRO A 235 11.32 1.50 -24.35
C PRO A 235 10.28 0.51 -23.80
N VAL A 236 9.74 -0.38 -24.64
CA VAL A 236 8.76 -1.39 -24.23
C VAL A 236 9.11 -2.74 -24.86
N GLU A 237 9.43 -3.73 -24.02
CA GLU A 237 9.76 -5.09 -24.43
C GLU A 237 8.95 -6.13 -23.65
N PHE A 238 8.22 -6.98 -24.39
CA PHE A 238 7.45 -8.09 -23.83
C PHE A 238 7.96 -9.43 -24.34
N ILE A 239 8.19 -10.37 -23.42
CA ILE A 239 8.59 -11.74 -23.72
C ILE A 239 7.44 -12.66 -23.32
N ASP A 240 6.94 -13.50 -24.23
CA ASP A 240 5.87 -14.44 -23.92
C ASP A 240 6.34 -15.57 -22.98
N LEU A 241 5.40 -16.24 -22.32
CA LEU A 241 5.75 -17.17 -21.23
C LEU A 241 6.48 -18.43 -21.73
N ASP A 242 6.24 -18.90 -22.95
CA ASP A 242 6.96 -20.06 -23.48
C ASP A 242 8.44 -19.70 -23.70
N ARG A 243 8.72 -18.53 -24.26
CA ARG A 243 10.11 -18.02 -24.38
C ARG A 243 10.75 -17.74 -23.03
N TYR A 244 10.00 -17.19 -22.08
CA TYR A 244 10.50 -16.95 -20.72
C TYR A 244 10.88 -18.26 -20.01
N ARG A 245 10.08 -19.32 -20.14
CA ARG A 245 10.36 -20.64 -19.54
C ARG A 245 11.57 -21.32 -20.18
N ALA A 246 11.68 -21.25 -21.51
CA ALA A 246 12.86 -21.74 -22.23
C ALA A 246 14.11 -20.99 -21.76
N TRP A 247 14.04 -19.66 -21.66
CA TRP A 247 15.15 -18.85 -21.15
C TRP A 247 15.53 -19.21 -19.71
N LEU A 248 14.58 -19.39 -18.80
CA LEU A 248 14.85 -19.83 -17.43
C LEU A 248 15.59 -21.18 -17.41
N SER A 249 15.14 -22.13 -18.23
CA SER A 249 15.77 -23.45 -18.35
C SER A 249 17.20 -23.35 -18.87
N ASP A 250 17.44 -22.50 -19.86
CA ASP A 250 18.76 -22.22 -20.42
C ASP A 250 19.70 -21.55 -19.39
N GLN A 251 19.16 -20.78 -18.44
CA GLN A 251 19.90 -20.25 -17.29
C GLN A 251 20.13 -21.27 -16.16
N GLY A 252 19.62 -22.50 -16.29
CA GLY A 252 19.76 -23.56 -15.29
C GLY A 252 18.73 -23.48 -14.15
N HIS A 253 17.64 -22.74 -14.33
CA HIS A 253 16.56 -22.64 -13.36
C HIS A 253 15.46 -23.68 -13.62
N ASP A 254 14.82 -24.15 -12.53
CA ASP A 254 13.66 -25.05 -12.60
C ASP A 254 12.38 -24.23 -12.83
N ASP A 255 12.00 -24.08 -14.10
CA ASP A 255 10.79 -23.37 -14.50
C ASP A 255 9.52 -24.07 -13.99
N ALA A 256 9.51 -25.40 -13.94
CA ALA A 256 8.35 -26.18 -13.51
C ALA A 256 8.00 -25.90 -12.04
N THR A 257 9.00 -25.83 -11.16
CA THR A 257 8.80 -25.48 -9.75
C THR A 257 8.31 -24.03 -9.59
N LEU A 258 8.88 -23.08 -10.34
CA LEU A 258 8.42 -21.68 -10.31
C LEU A 258 6.96 -21.57 -10.75
N PHE A 259 6.59 -22.19 -11.87
CA PHE A 259 5.21 -22.13 -12.38
C PHE A 259 4.23 -22.86 -11.47
N ALA A 260 4.63 -23.96 -10.82
CA ALA A 260 3.80 -24.61 -9.79
C ALA A 260 3.55 -23.69 -8.57
N ARG A 261 4.53 -22.87 -8.18
CA ARG A 261 4.34 -21.84 -7.13
C ARG A 261 3.41 -20.72 -7.59
N ILE A 262 3.53 -20.29 -8.86
CA ILE A 262 2.63 -19.30 -9.47
C ILE A 262 1.18 -19.80 -9.50
N GLU A 263 0.96 -21.06 -9.87
CA GLU A 263 -0.36 -21.70 -9.85
C GLU A 263 -0.97 -21.73 -8.45
N ASP A 264 -0.15 -22.08 -7.45
CA ASP A 264 -0.57 -22.11 -6.05
C ASP A 264 -0.96 -20.71 -5.56
N LEU A 265 -0.15 -19.70 -5.91
CA LEU A 265 -0.40 -18.29 -5.65
C LEU A 265 -1.72 -17.84 -6.25
N VAL A 266 -2.01 -18.15 -7.52
CA VAL A 266 -3.25 -17.75 -8.21
C VAL A 266 -4.46 -18.41 -7.54
N ALA A 267 -4.39 -19.71 -7.24
CA ALA A 267 -5.48 -20.44 -6.59
C ALA A 267 -5.78 -19.88 -5.19
N LEU A 268 -4.75 -19.67 -4.36
CA LEU A 268 -4.91 -19.10 -3.01
C LEU A 268 -5.40 -17.65 -3.05
N THR A 269 -4.98 -16.87 -4.06
CA THR A 269 -5.48 -15.51 -4.27
C THR A 269 -6.99 -15.52 -4.55
N ALA A 270 -7.48 -16.39 -5.44
CA ALA A 270 -8.91 -16.51 -5.72
C ALA A 270 -9.71 -16.98 -4.49
N ILE A 271 -9.21 -17.98 -3.74
CA ILE A 271 -9.85 -18.47 -2.50
C ILE A 271 -9.94 -17.35 -1.45
N SER A 272 -8.91 -16.49 -1.36
CA SER A 272 -8.89 -15.42 -0.36
C SER A 272 -10.05 -14.42 -0.49
N ALA A 273 -10.60 -14.26 -1.70
CA ALA A 273 -11.65 -13.28 -2.01
C ALA A 273 -13.04 -13.89 -2.23
N VAL A 274 -13.15 -15.23 -2.33
CA VAL A 274 -14.38 -15.91 -2.78
C VAL A 274 -15.59 -15.55 -1.92
N ASP A 275 -15.43 -15.49 -0.60
CA ASP A 275 -16.52 -15.17 0.33
C ASP A 275 -17.04 -13.74 0.15
N ALA A 276 -16.13 -12.78 -0.04
CA ALA A 276 -16.48 -11.39 -0.27
C ALA A 276 -17.21 -11.23 -1.62
N MET A 277 -16.74 -11.92 -2.66
CA MET A 277 -17.37 -11.91 -3.97
C MET A 277 -18.76 -12.56 -3.95
N ARG A 278 -18.91 -13.73 -3.30
CA ARG A 278 -20.21 -14.40 -3.12
C ARG A 278 -21.21 -13.51 -2.40
N ALA A 279 -20.81 -12.93 -1.25
CA ALA A 279 -21.66 -12.06 -0.46
C ALA A 279 -22.16 -10.85 -1.27
N ARG A 280 -21.24 -10.13 -1.95
CA ARG A 280 -21.59 -8.97 -2.76
C ARG A 280 -22.41 -9.32 -4.00
N THR A 281 -22.18 -10.50 -4.59
CA THR A 281 -22.97 -11.00 -5.73
C THR A 281 -24.41 -11.26 -5.31
N ALA A 282 -24.61 -11.91 -4.16
CA ALA A 282 -25.93 -12.13 -3.58
C ALA A 282 -26.64 -10.81 -3.24
N GLU A 283 -25.94 -9.85 -2.59
CA GLU A 283 -26.48 -8.52 -2.29
C GLU A 283 -26.91 -7.73 -3.54
N ALA A 284 -26.19 -7.90 -4.65
CA ALA A 284 -26.54 -7.27 -5.93
C ALA A 284 -27.76 -7.92 -6.60
N GLY A 285 -28.16 -9.13 -6.17
CA GLY A 285 -29.19 -9.93 -6.83
C GLY A 285 -28.75 -10.46 -8.19
N ALA A 286 -27.44 -10.69 -8.38
CA ALA A 286 -26.90 -11.29 -9.60
C ALA A 286 -26.93 -12.82 -9.51
N ASP A 287 -27.31 -13.49 -10.59
CA ASP A 287 -27.07 -14.93 -10.72
C ASP A 287 -25.57 -15.16 -10.99
N PRO A 288 -24.81 -15.80 -10.07
CA PRO A 288 -23.38 -15.98 -10.23
C PRO A 288 -23.00 -16.77 -11.49
N ARG A 289 -23.91 -17.57 -12.07
CA ARG A 289 -23.67 -18.34 -13.30
C ARG A 289 -23.67 -17.47 -14.55
N GLY A 290 -24.25 -16.27 -14.47
CA GLY A 290 -24.21 -15.26 -15.53
C GLY A 290 -23.03 -14.31 -15.41
N CYS A 291 -22.16 -14.47 -14.41
CA CYS A 291 -20.99 -13.62 -14.21
C CYS A 291 -19.70 -14.43 -14.47
N TYR A 292 -18.67 -13.74 -14.95
CA TYR A 292 -17.30 -14.26 -15.05
C TYR A 292 -16.32 -13.10 -14.89
N GLU A 293 -15.04 -13.35 -14.67
CA GLU A 293 -14.05 -12.28 -14.49
C GLU A 293 -12.73 -12.64 -15.14
N LEU A 294 -12.26 -11.82 -16.08
CA LEU A 294 -10.91 -11.90 -16.63
C LEU A 294 -10.01 -10.89 -15.91
N LEU A 295 -8.99 -11.38 -15.23
CA LEU A 295 -8.03 -10.61 -14.44
C LEU A 295 -6.65 -10.64 -15.09
N GLY A 296 -5.94 -9.52 -15.01
CA GLY A 296 -4.50 -9.47 -15.30
C GLY A 296 -3.70 -9.41 -14.01
N LEU A 297 -3.15 -10.54 -13.57
CA LEU A 297 -2.36 -10.61 -12.35
C LEU A 297 -0.89 -10.29 -12.66
N ASP A 298 -0.33 -9.33 -11.93
CA ASP A 298 1.08 -8.93 -12.05
C ASP A 298 1.89 -9.57 -10.91
N CYS A 299 2.90 -10.35 -11.28
CA CYS A 299 3.76 -11.12 -10.37
C CYS A 299 5.24 -10.76 -10.60
N LEU A 300 5.95 -10.36 -9.55
CA LEU A 300 7.41 -10.24 -9.55
C LEU A 300 8.03 -11.61 -9.26
N VAL A 301 9.22 -11.88 -9.77
CA VAL A 301 10.03 -13.04 -9.35
C VAL A 301 11.32 -12.50 -8.74
N ASP A 302 11.65 -12.93 -7.53
CA ASP A 302 12.90 -12.53 -6.86
C ASP A 302 14.09 -13.41 -7.27
N ASP A 303 15.29 -13.03 -6.85
CA ASP A 303 16.55 -13.74 -7.11
C ASP A 303 16.60 -15.18 -6.57
N THR A 304 15.69 -15.54 -5.65
CA THR A 304 15.49 -16.92 -5.14
C THR A 304 14.44 -17.71 -5.92
N LEU A 305 13.92 -17.15 -7.02
CA LEU A 305 12.80 -17.67 -7.80
C LEU A 305 11.52 -17.86 -6.97
N THR A 306 11.29 -16.95 -6.03
CA THR A 306 10.02 -16.85 -5.33
C THR A 306 9.10 -15.90 -6.09
N PRO A 307 7.89 -16.34 -6.49
CA PRO A 307 6.91 -15.46 -7.12
C PRO A 307 6.18 -14.61 -6.06
N TRP A 308 6.06 -13.31 -6.34
CA TRP A 308 5.40 -12.34 -5.48
C TRP A 308 4.26 -11.65 -6.21
N ILE A 309 3.03 -11.74 -5.69
CA ILE A 309 1.89 -10.99 -6.23
C ILE A 309 2.05 -9.51 -5.93
N LEU A 310 1.90 -8.67 -6.96
CA LEU A 310 1.95 -7.22 -6.83
C LEU A 310 0.54 -6.60 -6.85
N GLU A 311 -0.28 -6.99 -7.83
CA GLU A 311 -1.65 -6.52 -8.01
C GLU A 311 -2.45 -7.42 -8.96
N CYS A 312 -3.78 -7.36 -8.86
CA CYS A 312 -4.70 -7.91 -9.86
C CYS A 312 -5.40 -6.76 -10.58
N ASN A 313 -5.21 -6.66 -11.89
CA ASN A 313 -5.84 -5.63 -12.71
C ASN A 313 -7.21 -6.09 -13.16
N LEU A 314 -8.23 -5.29 -12.84
CA LEU A 314 -9.56 -5.37 -13.42
C LEU A 314 -9.50 -5.03 -14.91
N SER A 315 -10.17 -5.79 -15.77
CA SER A 315 -10.24 -5.55 -17.22
C SER A 315 -8.84 -5.30 -17.84
N PRO A 316 -7.93 -6.30 -17.83
CA PRO A 316 -6.57 -6.10 -18.30
C PRO A 316 -6.54 -5.57 -19.74
N SER A 317 -5.65 -4.61 -20.02
CA SER A 317 -5.52 -4.01 -21.36
C SER A 317 -5.34 -5.06 -22.44
N LEU A 318 -6.21 -5.00 -23.44
CA LEU A 318 -6.10 -5.80 -24.66
C LEU A 318 -5.46 -5.03 -25.83
N GLY A 319 -5.09 -3.76 -25.65
CA GLY A 319 -4.37 -2.99 -26.67
C GLY A 319 -2.94 -3.49 -26.87
N ILE A 320 -2.34 -3.24 -28.03
CA ILE A 320 -0.95 -3.64 -28.32
C ILE A 320 -0.02 -2.50 -27.92
N CYS A 321 0.89 -2.74 -26.98
CA CYS A 321 1.77 -1.72 -26.43
C CYS A 321 3.20 -1.81 -26.98
N ALA A 322 3.70 -3.02 -27.21
CA ALA A 322 5.04 -3.21 -27.74
C ALA A 322 5.09 -2.98 -29.26
N ALA A 323 6.24 -2.53 -29.77
CA ALA A 323 6.46 -2.42 -31.20
C ALA A 323 6.44 -3.82 -31.85
N PRO A 324 6.11 -3.95 -33.16
CA PRO A 324 5.95 -5.26 -33.80
C PRO A 324 7.16 -6.21 -33.70
N ASP A 325 8.37 -5.66 -33.60
CA ASP A 325 9.65 -6.34 -33.47
C ASP A 325 10.07 -6.59 -32.01
N THR A 326 9.58 -5.81 -31.05
CA THR A 326 9.92 -5.92 -29.61
C THR A 326 8.87 -6.67 -28.78
N GLY A 327 7.93 -7.34 -29.46
CA GLY A 327 6.92 -8.20 -28.84
C GLY A 327 5.49 -7.98 -29.32
N GLY A 328 5.19 -6.90 -30.05
CA GLY A 328 3.82 -6.51 -30.43
C GLY A 328 3.06 -7.54 -31.26
N ARG A 329 3.72 -8.24 -32.20
CA ARG A 329 3.07 -9.33 -32.97
C ARG A 329 2.69 -10.52 -32.10
N VAL A 330 3.56 -10.86 -31.15
CA VAL A 330 3.31 -11.94 -30.19
C VAL A 330 2.21 -11.52 -29.22
N GLU A 331 2.24 -10.26 -28.78
CA GLU A 331 1.20 -9.66 -27.95
C GLU A 331 -0.18 -9.78 -28.60
N GLU A 332 -0.28 -9.44 -29.89
CA GLU A 332 -1.52 -9.55 -30.67
C GLU A 332 -2.00 -10.99 -30.78
N ALA A 333 -1.11 -11.93 -31.10
CA ALA A 333 -1.46 -13.35 -31.21
C ALA A 333 -1.94 -13.95 -29.88
N VAL A 334 -1.25 -13.65 -28.77
CA VAL A 334 -1.59 -14.13 -27.43
C VAL A 334 -2.93 -13.56 -26.97
N LYS A 335 -3.17 -12.25 -27.14
CA LYS A 335 -4.43 -11.60 -26.73
C LYS A 335 -5.62 -12.04 -27.57
N GLY A 336 -5.43 -12.17 -28.89
CA GLY A 336 -6.46 -12.73 -29.77
C GLY A 336 -6.81 -14.18 -29.41
N GLY A 337 -5.80 -15.01 -29.11
CA GLY A 337 -6.01 -16.37 -28.62
C GLY A 337 -6.76 -16.42 -27.29
N LEU A 338 -6.35 -15.59 -26.33
CA LEU A 338 -6.97 -15.48 -25.01
C LEU A 338 -8.47 -15.22 -25.11
N VAL A 339 -8.88 -14.24 -25.94
CA VAL A 339 -10.30 -13.89 -26.10
C VAL A 339 -11.09 -14.98 -26.81
N ARG A 340 -10.53 -15.62 -27.85
CA ARG A 340 -11.20 -16.74 -28.54
C ARG A 340 -11.42 -17.93 -27.61
N ASP A 341 -10.40 -18.30 -26.84
CA ASP A 341 -10.48 -19.40 -25.89
C ASP A 341 -11.45 -19.07 -24.74
N LEU A 342 -11.50 -17.81 -24.29
CA LEU A 342 -12.45 -17.33 -23.29
C LEU A 342 -13.90 -17.48 -23.77
N VAL A 343 -14.20 -17.00 -24.98
CA VAL A 343 -15.53 -17.09 -25.61
C VAL A 343 -15.98 -18.56 -25.72
N THR A 344 -15.05 -19.45 -26.06
CA THR A 344 -15.30 -20.89 -26.23
C THR A 344 -15.50 -21.60 -24.89
N LEU A 345 -14.63 -21.34 -23.91
CA LEU A 345 -14.70 -21.93 -22.56
C LEU A 345 -16.05 -21.61 -21.90
N LEU A 346 -16.44 -20.34 -21.93
CA LEU A 346 -17.71 -19.86 -21.38
C LEU A 346 -18.93 -20.29 -22.18
N ASP A 347 -18.76 -20.97 -23.32
CA ASP A 347 -19.85 -21.33 -24.23
C ASP A 347 -20.79 -20.15 -24.51
N LEU A 348 -20.22 -18.95 -24.75
CA LEU A 348 -21.03 -17.80 -25.12
C LEU A 348 -21.90 -18.10 -26.34
N PRO A 349 -21.41 -18.79 -27.40
CA PRO A 349 -22.24 -19.21 -28.54
C PRO A 349 -23.39 -20.17 -28.19
N GLY A 350 -23.40 -20.74 -26.97
CA GLY A 350 -24.42 -21.66 -26.46
C GLY A 350 -24.61 -22.86 -27.37
N GLN A 351 -23.50 -23.44 -27.80
CA GLN A 351 -23.45 -24.63 -28.64
C GLN A 351 -23.42 -25.91 -27.81
N ALA A 352 -23.15 -25.82 -26.50
CA ALA A 352 -23.37 -26.95 -25.61
C ALA A 352 -24.87 -27.31 -25.62
N PRO A 353 -25.22 -28.61 -25.64
CA PRO A 353 -26.62 -29.01 -25.55
C PRO A 353 -27.26 -28.35 -24.32
N PRO A 354 -28.44 -27.73 -24.45
CA PRO A 354 -29.15 -27.15 -23.32
C PRO A 354 -29.28 -28.25 -22.27
N GLU A 355 -29.00 -27.91 -21.01
CA GLU A 355 -28.96 -28.81 -19.86
C GLU A 355 -29.87 -30.04 -20.04
N THR A 356 -29.34 -31.12 -20.60
CA THR A 356 -30.06 -32.40 -20.66
C THR A 356 -30.17 -33.01 -19.26
N ALA A 357 -29.51 -32.38 -18.28
CA ALA A 357 -29.58 -32.68 -16.88
C ALA A 357 -30.90 -32.24 -16.23
N SER A 358 -31.56 -31.14 -16.61
CA SER A 358 -32.69 -30.61 -15.83
C SER A 358 -33.99 -31.45 -15.93
N GLN A 359 -34.04 -32.48 -16.80
CA GLN A 359 -35.12 -33.48 -16.84
C GLN A 359 -34.74 -34.85 -16.24
N GLN A 360 -33.46 -35.06 -15.87
CA GLN A 360 -32.97 -36.24 -15.15
C GLN A 360 -32.38 -35.91 -13.76
N ALA A 361 -32.25 -34.63 -13.41
CA ALA A 361 -31.69 -34.06 -12.17
C ALA A 361 -32.54 -34.29 -10.90
N GLY A 362 -33.44 -35.27 -10.92
CA GLY A 362 -34.13 -35.72 -9.72
C GLY A 362 -33.29 -36.62 -8.81
N ARG A 363 -32.06 -37.03 -9.18
CA ARG A 363 -31.34 -38.09 -8.44
C ARG A 363 -29.84 -37.90 -8.13
N ASP A 364 -29.06 -37.05 -8.82
CA ASP A 364 -27.64 -36.82 -8.43
C ASP A 364 -27.08 -35.46 -8.89
N GLU A 365 -27.11 -34.47 -8.00
CA GLU A 365 -26.58 -33.10 -8.21
C GLU A 365 -25.04 -33.09 -8.39
N THR A 366 -24.33 -34.04 -7.78
CA THR A 366 -22.86 -34.16 -7.86
C THR A 366 -22.43 -34.54 -9.27
N ALA A 367 -23.12 -35.53 -9.87
CA ALA A 367 -22.86 -35.96 -11.24
C ALA A 367 -23.10 -34.83 -12.25
N ALA A 368 -24.12 -34.00 -12.02
CA ALA A 368 -24.41 -32.84 -12.88
C ALA A 368 -23.29 -31.79 -12.83
N LEU A 369 -22.86 -31.39 -11.63
CA LEU A 369 -21.74 -30.45 -11.44
C LEU A 369 -20.45 -30.97 -12.07
N LEU A 370 -20.15 -32.27 -11.91
CA LEU A 370 -18.97 -32.89 -12.50
C LEU A 370 -19.03 -32.87 -14.03
N ALA A 371 -20.16 -33.24 -14.62
CA ALA A 371 -20.35 -33.24 -16.07
C ALA A 371 -20.20 -31.82 -16.65
N GLU A 372 -20.77 -30.81 -15.99
CA GLU A 372 -20.61 -29.41 -16.38
C GLU A 372 -19.15 -28.96 -16.34
N ALA A 373 -18.44 -29.24 -15.24
CA ALA A 373 -17.04 -28.86 -15.05
C ALA A 373 -16.10 -29.54 -16.05
N GLU A 374 -16.36 -30.81 -16.41
CA GLU A 374 -15.58 -31.52 -17.43
C GLU A 374 -15.89 -31.06 -18.84
N ALA A 375 -17.16 -30.73 -19.15
CA ALA A 375 -17.52 -30.14 -20.44
C ALA A 375 -16.87 -28.76 -20.62
N GLU A 376 -16.86 -27.94 -19.58
CA GLU A 376 -16.14 -26.65 -19.57
C GLU A 376 -14.63 -26.84 -19.76
N ARG A 377 -14.02 -27.77 -19.03
CA ARG A 377 -12.60 -28.09 -19.17
C ARG A 377 -12.25 -28.55 -20.59
N ALA A 378 -13.11 -29.31 -21.25
CA ALA A 378 -12.90 -29.77 -22.63
C ALA A 378 -12.89 -28.61 -23.65
N ARG A 379 -13.53 -27.47 -23.33
CA ARG A 379 -13.57 -26.26 -24.16
C ARG A 379 -12.52 -25.21 -23.76
N ALA A 380 -11.66 -25.51 -22.80
CA ALA A 380 -10.84 -24.49 -22.17
C ALA A 380 -9.73 -23.89 -23.07
N GLY A 381 -9.39 -24.55 -24.19
CA GLY A 381 -8.33 -24.07 -25.08
C GLY A 381 -7.00 -23.91 -24.33
N GLY A 382 -6.40 -22.72 -24.38
CA GLY A 382 -5.20 -22.36 -23.64
C GLY A 382 -5.39 -22.14 -22.14
N PHE A 383 -6.62 -22.18 -21.61
CA PHE A 383 -6.88 -22.08 -20.18
C PHE A 383 -6.67 -23.43 -19.49
N ARG A 384 -5.90 -23.43 -18.41
CA ARG A 384 -5.74 -24.58 -17.52
C ARG A 384 -6.54 -24.37 -16.24
N ARG A 385 -7.36 -25.36 -15.87
CA ARG A 385 -8.14 -25.35 -14.61
C ARG A 385 -7.19 -25.46 -13.42
N LEU A 386 -7.26 -24.47 -12.52
CA LEU A 386 -6.59 -24.48 -11.22
C LEU A 386 -7.53 -24.89 -10.10
N LEU A 387 -8.77 -24.40 -10.13
CA LEU A 387 -9.82 -24.75 -9.18
C LEU A 387 -11.09 -25.19 -9.92
N PRO A 388 -11.77 -26.26 -9.45
CA PRO A 388 -11.28 -27.23 -8.48
C PRO A 388 -9.98 -27.91 -8.96
N ALA A 389 -9.05 -28.13 -8.02
CA ALA A 389 -7.75 -28.73 -8.31
C ALA A 389 -7.88 -30.24 -8.59
N ALA A 390 -6.88 -30.81 -9.27
CA ALA A 390 -6.80 -32.26 -9.45
C ALA A 390 -6.70 -33.03 -8.12
N ASP A 391 -6.08 -32.42 -7.11
CA ASP A 391 -6.13 -32.83 -5.71
C ASP A 391 -6.88 -31.76 -4.90
N PRO A 392 -8.20 -31.90 -4.69
CA PRO A 392 -8.99 -30.91 -3.96
C PRO A 392 -8.57 -30.74 -2.49
N ALA A 393 -8.07 -31.81 -1.85
CA ALA A 393 -7.69 -31.79 -0.43
C ALA A 393 -6.59 -30.76 -0.14
N ARG A 394 -5.75 -30.45 -1.14
CA ARG A 394 -4.74 -29.40 -1.08
C ARG A 394 -5.29 -27.99 -0.79
N TYR A 395 -6.53 -27.69 -1.17
CA TYR A 395 -7.10 -26.34 -1.09
C TYR A 395 -8.36 -26.23 -0.22
N LEU A 396 -9.07 -27.32 0.07
CA LEU A 396 -10.28 -27.29 0.91
C LEU A 396 -10.07 -26.64 2.29
N PRO A 397 -8.95 -26.89 3.01
CA PRO A 397 -8.66 -26.21 4.28
C PRO A 397 -8.45 -24.70 4.14
N CYS A 398 -8.19 -24.19 2.92
CA CYS A 398 -7.98 -22.77 2.67
C CYS A 398 -9.29 -21.98 2.56
N PHE A 399 -10.44 -22.62 2.37
CA PHE A 399 -11.73 -21.93 2.43
C PHE A 399 -12.09 -21.54 3.87
N SER A 400 -13.00 -20.59 4.07
CA SER A 400 -13.63 -20.43 5.40
C SER A 400 -14.43 -21.69 5.74
N LEU A 401 -15.33 -22.06 4.84
CA LEU A 401 -15.88 -23.39 4.62
C LEU A 401 -16.25 -23.41 3.12
N PRO A 402 -15.88 -24.44 2.32
CA PRO A 402 -16.33 -24.51 0.92
C PRO A 402 -17.86 -24.51 0.85
N SER A 403 -18.45 -23.97 -0.23
CA SER A 403 -19.90 -24.11 -0.44
C SER A 403 -20.25 -25.59 -0.63
N LEU A 404 -21.53 -25.94 -0.50
CA LEU A 404 -21.96 -27.31 -0.75
C LEU A 404 -21.66 -27.75 -2.19
N ALA A 405 -21.82 -26.83 -3.16
CA ALA A 405 -21.47 -27.09 -4.55
C ALA A 405 -19.96 -27.25 -4.75
N ASP A 406 -19.12 -26.44 -4.09
CA ASP A 406 -17.66 -26.61 -4.09
C ASP A 406 -17.28 -28.01 -3.59
N TRP A 407 -17.86 -28.40 -2.45
CA TRP A 407 -17.59 -29.69 -1.81
C TRP A 407 -18.01 -30.87 -2.69
N ARG A 408 -19.21 -30.82 -3.27
CA ARG A 408 -19.71 -31.85 -4.18
C ARG A 408 -18.83 -32.00 -5.41
N LEU A 409 -18.51 -30.90 -6.07
CA LEU A 409 -17.66 -30.93 -7.24
C LEU A 409 -16.26 -31.48 -6.90
N ALA A 410 -15.70 -31.05 -5.76
CA ALA A 410 -14.43 -31.58 -5.25
C ALA A 410 -14.50 -33.09 -4.99
N ALA A 411 -15.56 -33.57 -4.34
CA ALA A 411 -15.75 -34.99 -4.05
C ALA A 411 -15.90 -35.83 -5.33
N GLY A 412 -16.68 -35.33 -6.30
CA GLY A 412 -16.86 -35.98 -7.59
C GLY A 412 -15.55 -36.09 -8.39
N LEU A 413 -14.67 -35.08 -8.30
CA LEU A 413 -13.36 -35.08 -8.96
C LEU A 413 -12.31 -35.93 -8.25
N ALA A 414 -12.31 -35.96 -6.92
CA ALA A 414 -11.32 -36.70 -6.14
C ALA A 414 -11.40 -38.21 -6.38
N GLY A 415 -12.59 -38.74 -6.70
CA GLY A 415 -12.83 -40.17 -6.90
C GLY A 415 -12.63 -41.02 -5.62
N GLN A 416 -12.35 -40.37 -4.48
CA GLN A 416 -12.15 -40.95 -3.16
C GLN A 416 -12.82 -40.05 -2.10
N PRO A 417 -13.20 -40.60 -0.92
CA PRO A 417 -13.78 -39.81 0.15
C PRO A 417 -12.84 -38.68 0.60
N LEU A 418 -13.35 -37.45 0.63
CA LEU A 418 -12.64 -36.30 1.19
C LEU A 418 -12.83 -36.24 2.71
N PRO A 419 -11.80 -35.79 3.46
CA PRO A 419 -11.92 -35.64 4.91
C PRO A 419 -12.92 -34.54 5.25
N ALA A 420 -14.02 -34.89 5.92
CA ALA A 420 -15.06 -33.93 6.29
C ALA A 420 -14.48 -32.80 7.16
N PRO A 421 -14.79 -31.52 6.84
CA PRO A 421 -14.30 -30.41 7.62
C PRO A 421 -14.94 -30.46 9.02
N ARG A 422 -14.09 -30.37 10.04
CA ARG A 422 -14.52 -30.17 11.43
C ARG A 422 -14.45 -28.69 11.75
N LEU A 423 -15.37 -28.20 12.56
CA LEU A 423 -15.48 -26.78 12.88
C LEU A 423 -15.16 -26.55 14.36
N ALA A 424 -14.60 -25.38 14.64
CA ALA A 424 -14.31 -24.91 15.98
C ALA A 424 -14.72 -23.45 16.13
N ARG A 425 -14.95 -23.03 17.37
CA ARG A 425 -15.28 -21.66 17.75
C ARG A 425 -14.12 -20.73 17.42
N ARG A 426 -14.42 -19.54 16.90
CA ARG A 426 -13.42 -18.52 16.57
C ARG A 426 -13.72 -17.21 17.29
N HIS A 427 -13.14 -17.03 18.48
CA HIS A 427 -13.33 -15.85 19.34
C HIS A 427 -14.79 -15.54 19.71
N VAL A 428 -15.60 -16.58 19.86
CA VAL A 428 -17.00 -16.48 20.28
C VAL A 428 -17.14 -17.00 21.70
N ALA A 429 -17.80 -16.22 22.55
CA ALA A 429 -18.25 -16.65 23.87
C ALA A 429 -19.73 -17.05 23.79
N GLU A 430 -20.08 -18.16 24.44
CA GLU A 430 -21.46 -18.61 24.59
C GLU A 430 -22.06 -18.03 25.87
N ILE A 431 -23.27 -17.50 25.75
CA ILE A 431 -24.06 -16.99 26.86
C ILE A 431 -25.35 -17.80 26.90
N VAL A 432 -25.56 -18.52 27.99
CA VAL A 432 -26.74 -19.35 28.20
C VAL A 432 -27.62 -18.72 29.27
N ASP A 433 -28.89 -18.51 28.95
CA ASP A 433 -29.92 -18.04 29.88
C ASP A 433 -31.18 -18.90 29.74
N GLY A 434 -31.40 -19.79 30.71
CA GLY A 434 -32.40 -20.85 30.61
C GLY A 434 -32.12 -21.77 29.41
N GLU A 435 -33.10 -21.91 28.53
CA GLU A 435 -33.01 -22.70 27.29
C GLU A 435 -32.52 -21.86 26.08
N CYS A 436 -32.19 -20.57 26.29
CA CYS A 436 -31.74 -19.70 25.20
C CYS A 436 -30.21 -19.67 25.11
N LEU A 437 -29.69 -19.84 23.88
CA LEU A 437 -28.30 -19.59 23.54
C LEU A 437 -28.14 -18.21 22.88
N ALA A 438 -27.13 -17.45 23.32
CA ALA A 438 -26.64 -16.28 22.60
C ALA A 438 -25.12 -16.40 22.37
N LEU A 439 -24.65 -15.86 21.26
CA LEU A 439 -23.25 -15.92 20.82
C LEU A 439 -22.68 -14.51 20.79
N TYR A 440 -21.59 -14.27 21.52
CA TYR A 440 -20.92 -12.97 21.56
C TYR A 440 -19.58 -13.04 20.83
N ASP A 441 -19.45 -12.33 19.71
CA ASP A 441 -18.17 -12.18 18.98
C ASP A 441 -17.28 -11.21 19.75
N THR A 442 -16.27 -11.74 20.43
CA THR A 442 -15.37 -10.95 21.28
C THR A 442 -14.45 -10.00 20.49
N ARG A 443 -14.35 -10.15 19.16
CA ARG A 443 -13.56 -9.23 18.31
C ARG A 443 -14.37 -8.05 17.83
N ARG A 444 -15.63 -8.28 17.43
CA ARG A 444 -16.51 -7.25 16.86
C ARG A 444 -17.42 -6.61 17.89
N GLY A 445 -17.66 -7.29 19.01
CA GLY A 445 -18.63 -6.88 20.02
C GLY A 445 -20.09 -7.15 19.63
N ASP A 446 -20.32 -7.97 18.61
CA ASP A 446 -21.66 -8.30 18.12
C ASP A 446 -22.28 -9.44 18.94
N LEU A 447 -23.58 -9.33 19.25
CA LEU A 447 -24.36 -10.35 19.94
C LEU A 447 -25.37 -10.98 18.95
N TYR A 448 -25.26 -12.29 18.74
CA TYR A 448 -26.16 -13.07 17.90
C TYR A 448 -27.07 -13.93 18.77
N ARG A 449 -28.36 -14.00 18.41
CA ARG A 449 -29.35 -14.87 19.07
C ARG A 449 -29.87 -15.87 18.03
N PRO A 450 -29.25 -17.06 17.91
CA PRO A 450 -29.75 -18.09 17.02
C PRO A 450 -31.16 -18.54 17.44
N ASN A 451 -31.96 -19.02 16.48
CA ASN A 451 -33.17 -19.79 16.77
C ASN A 451 -32.81 -21.20 17.26
N ASP A 452 -33.79 -21.97 17.73
CA ASP A 452 -33.54 -23.28 18.36
C ASP A 452 -32.77 -24.25 17.45
N THR A 453 -33.13 -24.35 16.17
CA THR A 453 -32.43 -25.20 15.19
C THR A 453 -30.98 -24.77 15.00
N ALA A 454 -30.74 -23.46 14.84
CA ALA A 454 -29.39 -22.93 14.72
C ALA A 454 -28.62 -23.13 16.04
N ALA A 455 -29.22 -22.91 17.21
CA ALA A 455 -28.56 -23.16 18.47
C ALA A 455 -28.09 -24.62 18.59
N LEU A 456 -28.91 -25.58 18.17
CA LEU A 456 -28.53 -27.00 18.12
C LEU A 456 -27.41 -27.27 17.11
N ILE A 457 -27.47 -26.71 15.90
CA ILE A 457 -26.38 -26.82 14.89
C ILE A 457 -25.06 -26.28 15.47
N TRP A 458 -25.10 -25.13 16.15
CA TRP A 458 -23.93 -24.54 16.79
C TRP A 458 -23.32 -25.47 17.84
N LEU A 459 -24.14 -25.98 18.76
CA LEU A 459 -23.69 -26.86 19.84
C LEU A 459 -23.05 -28.13 19.27
N LEU A 460 -23.71 -28.81 18.34
CA LEU A 460 -23.18 -30.04 17.73
C LEU A 460 -21.88 -29.79 16.94
N ALA A 461 -21.80 -28.70 16.17
CA ALA A 461 -20.59 -28.35 15.43
C ALA A 461 -19.41 -28.03 16.36
N THR A 462 -19.66 -27.33 17.47
CA THR A 462 -18.61 -26.91 18.42
C THR A 462 -18.20 -28.02 19.40
N GLU A 463 -19.01 -29.07 19.54
CA GLU A 463 -18.65 -30.36 20.14
C GLU A 463 -17.79 -31.24 19.22
N GLY A 464 -17.56 -30.80 17.97
CA GLY A 464 -16.66 -31.45 17.03
C GLY A 464 -17.29 -32.54 16.17
N LEU A 465 -18.63 -32.62 16.13
CA LEU A 465 -19.33 -33.48 15.18
C LEU A 465 -19.06 -33.00 13.76
N ASP A 466 -18.94 -33.96 12.83
CA ASP A 466 -18.91 -33.64 11.42
C ASP A 466 -20.32 -33.32 10.89
N LEU A 467 -20.35 -32.74 9.69
CA LEU A 467 -21.57 -32.26 9.04
C LEU A 467 -22.64 -33.33 8.87
N GLU A 468 -22.27 -34.56 8.50
CA GLU A 468 -23.23 -35.64 8.30
C GLU A 468 -23.79 -36.15 9.63
N ALA A 469 -22.97 -36.19 10.67
CA ALA A 469 -23.42 -36.51 12.02
C ALA A 469 -24.43 -35.46 12.54
N ILE A 470 -24.20 -34.16 12.27
CA ILE A 470 -25.16 -33.09 12.61
C ILE A 470 -26.50 -33.31 11.89
N VAL A 471 -26.46 -33.62 10.59
CA VAL A 471 -27.67 -33.89 9.80
C VAL A 471 -28.45 -35.09 10.35
N GLU A 472 -27.78 -36.20 10.70
CA GLU A 472 -28.45 -37.37 11.28
C GLU A 472 -29.01 -37.08 12.68
N SER A 473 -28.31 -36.28 13.50
CA SER A 473 -28.84 -35.84 14.81
C SER A 473 -30.11 -35.02 14.67
N LEU A 474 -30.14 -34.05 13.73
CA LEU A 474 -31.32 -33.23 13.46
C LEU A 474 -32.48 -34.06 12.87
N ALA A 475 -32.18 -34.97 11.94
CA ALA A 475 -33.19 -35.86 11.37
C ALA A 475 -33.82 -36.78 12.43
N GLY A 476 -33.00 -37.30 13.37
CA GLY A 476 -33.48 -38.10 14.50
C GLY A 476 -34.37 -37.30 15.46
N ALA A 477 -33.99 -36.06 15.78
CA ALA A 477 -34.78 -35.17 16.63
C ALA A 477 -36.13 -34.80 15.99
N ALA A 478 -36.13 -34.50 14.69
CA ALA A 478 -37.33 -34.23 13.90
C ALA A 478 -38.31 -35.41 13.88
N GLN A 479 -37.79 -36.63 13.67
CA GLN A 479 -38.59 -37.85 13.69
C GLN A 479 -39.21 -38.10 15.07
N ALA A 480 -38.47 -37.88 16.16
CA ALA A 480 -38.99 -38.02 17.51
C ALA A 480 -40.09 -36.98 17.85
N ALA A 481 -40.03 -35.80 17.24
CA ALA A 481 -41.04 -34.73 17.38
C ALA A 481 -42.28 -34.90 16.48
N GLY A 482 -42.29 -35.89 15.58
CA GLY A 482 -43.42 -36.17 14.68
C GLY A 482 -43.56 -35.19 13.51
N ASP A 483 -42.48 -34.50 13.13
CA ASP A 483 -42.49 -33.53 12.04
C ASP A 483 -42.07 -34.18 10.70
N GLU A 484 -43.04 -34.50 9.85
CA GLU A 484 -42.78 -35.10 8.52
C GLU A 484 -42.16 -34.11 7.52
N ARG A 485 -42.21 -32.78 7.78
CA ARG A 485 -41.64 -31.76 6.87
C ARG A 485 -40.12 -31.69 6.90
N THR A 486 -39.50 -32.20 7.97
CA THR A 486 -38.04 -32.26 8.21
C THR A 486 -37.43 -33.62 7.84
N ALA A 487 -38.18 -34.50 7.15
CA ALA A 487 -37.75 -35.87 6.82
C ALA A 487 -36.81 -35.99 5.61
N ASP A 488 -36.66 -34.95 4.78
CA ASP A 488 -35.72 -34.98 3.66
C ASP A 488 -34.29 -34.62 4.12
N ARG A 489 -33.45 -35.66 4.26
CA ARG A 489 -32.04 -35.54 4.62
C ARG A 489 -31.27 -34.59 3.71
N GLU A 490 -31.67 -34.49 2.44
CA GLU A 490 -30.99 -33.61 1.49
C GLU A 490 -31.32 -32.14 1.73
N SER A 491 -32.58 -31.81 2.04
CA SER A 491 -32.95 -30.47 2.48
C SER A 491 -32.23 -30.07 3.78
N LEU A 492 -32.21 -30.98 4.78
CA LEU A 492 -31.47 -30.75 6.03
C LEU A 492 -29.98 -30.52 5.78
N ARG A 493 -29.35 -31.32 4.90
CA ARG A 493 -27.95 -31.13 4.52
C ARG A 493 -27.69 -29.74 3.96
N ARG A 494 -28.55 -29.24 3.07
CA ARG A 494 -28.43 -27.89 2.50
C ARG A 494 -28.56 -26.81 3.56
N GLU A 495 -29.54 -26.92 4.46
CA GLU A 495 -29.77 -25.95 5.53
C GLU A 495 -28.63 -25.91 6.56
N VAL A 496 -28.16 -27.09 7.00
CA VAL A 496 -27.02 -27.21 7.92
C VAL A 496 -25.76 -26.63 7.27
N TRP A 497 -25.48 -26.99 6.01
CA TRP A 497 -24.30 -26.50 5.31
C TRP A 497 -24.34 -24.98 5.11
N ALA A 498 -25.49 -24.44 4.69
CA ALA A 498 -25.67 -23.00 4.52
C ALA A 498 -25.45 -22.25 5.83
N THR A 499 -26.03 -22.74 6.94
CA THR A 499 -25.88 -22.15 8.27
C THR A 499 -24.41 -22.11 8.72
N LEU A 500 -23.72 -23.23 8.59
CA LEU A 500 -22.31 -23.35 9.00
C LEU A 500 -21.37 -22.54 8.07
N HIS A 501 -21.67 -22.51 6.78
CA HIS A 501 -20.96 -21.68 5.81
C HIS A 501 -21.08 -20.20 6.17
N ASP A 502 -22.28 -19.72 6.51
CA ASP A 502 -22.50 -18.34 6.93
C ASP A 502 -21.76 -17.99 8.21
N TRP A 503 -21.74 -18.87 9.22
CA TRP A 503 -20.97 -18.62 10.44
C TRP A 503 -19.46 -18.64 10.23
N CYS A 504 -18.94 -19.49 9.33
CA CYS A 504 -17.54 -19.46 8.95
C CYS A 504 -17.19 -18.16 8.22
N ARG A 505 -18.07 -17.71 7.31
CA ARG A 505 -17.93 -16.43 6.58
C ARG A 505 -17.98 -15.22 7.50
N LEU A 506 -18.90 -15.21 8.47
CA LEU A 506 -18.99 -14.17 9.50
C LEU A 506 -17.79 -14.19 10.45
N GLY A 507 -17.10 -15.33 10.53
CA GLY A 507 -15.92 -15.53 11.37
C GLY A 507 -16.24 -16.05 12.77
N LEU A 508 -17.47 -16.51 13.02
CA LEU A 508 -17.89 -17.11 14.29
C LEU A 508 -17.34 -18.53 14.46
N LEU A 509 -17.27 -19.28 13.36
CA LEU A 509 -16.63 -20.58 13.25
C LEU A 509 -15.38 -20.52 12.36
N ARG A 510 -14.52 -21.52 12.50
CA ARG A 510 -13.41 -21.83 11.58
C ARG A 510 -13.25 -23.32 11.41
N GLN A 511 -12.61 -23.74 10.32
CA GLN A 511 -12.15 -25.12 10.19
C GLN A 511 -11.10 -25.42 11.27
N ALA A 512 -11.26 -26.55 11.96
CA ALA A 512 -10.31 -27.04 12.95
C ALA A 512 -9.11 -27.69 12.24
N GLY A 513 -7.89 -27.38 12.69
CA GLY A 513 -6.69 -28.07 12.20
C GLY A 513 -6.39 -29.35 12.98
N GLU A 514 -5.38 -30.10 12.53
CA GLU A 514 -4.96 -31.40 13.09
C GLU A 514 -4.53 -31.35 14.57
N ARG A 515 -4.27 -30.16 15.13
CA ARG A 515 -3.74 -29.97 16.50
C ARG A 515 -4.78 -29.70 17.59
N GLU A 516 -6.02 -29.39 17.27
CA GLU A 516 -6.97 -28.82 18.26
C GLU A 516 -7.83 -29.84 19.00
N ALA A 517 -7.25 -30.97 19.41
CA ALA A 517 -7.79 -31.77 20.50
C ALA A 517 -7.32 -31.29 21.89
N ALA A 518 -6.41 -30.31 21.97
CA ALA A 518 -5.95 -29.74 23.24
C ALA A 518 -5.59 -28.26 23.09
N GLU A 519 -6.12 -27.46 24.01
CA GLU A 519 -5.76 -26.07 24.35
C GLU A 519 -6.13 -24.98 23.33
N ALA A 520 -7.22 -24.27 23.69
CA ALA A 520 -7.55 -22.97 23.16
C ALA A 520 -6.52 -21.93 23.62
N THR A 521 -5.42 -21.79 22.88
CA THR A 521 -4.57 -20.60 23.01
C THR A 521 -5.30 -19.41 22.41
N ALA A 522 -5.61 -18.43 23.27
CA ALA A 522 -6.05 -17.10 22.87
C ALA A 522 -5.07 -16.51 21.84
N PRO A 523 -5.55 -15.70 20.89
CA PRO A 523 -4.64 -15.01 19.98
C PRO A 523 -3.75 -14.10 20.81
N ALA A 524 -2.48 -14.01 20.44
CA ALA A 524 -1.66 -12.89 20.81
C ALA A 524 -2.31 -11.65 20.20
N ALA A 525 -3.22 -11.02 20.96
CA ALA A 525 -3.37 -9.59 20.84
C ALA A 525 -1.95 -9.06 21.02
N GLU A 526 -1.36 -8.48 19.98
CA GLU A 526 -0.46 -7.35 20.19
C GLU A 526 -1.31 -6.29 20.86
N ALA A 527 -1.51 -6.49 22.17
CA ALA A 527 -2.05 -5.48 23.04
C ALA A 527 -1.12 -4.29 22.82
N ASP A 528 -1.73 -3.18 22.42
CA ASP A 528 -1.18 -1.86 22.65
C ASP A 528 -1.07 -1.71 24.17
N THR A 529 -0.08 -2.41 24.73
CA THR A 529 0.20 -2.43 26.15
C THR A 529 0.52 -0.96 26.43
N PRO A 530 -0.23 -0.26 27.29
CA PRO A 530 -0.03 1.17 27.48
C PRO A 530 1.44 1.38 27.85
N ARG A 531 2.23 1.83 26.86
CA ARG A 531 3.67 2.01 27.04
C ARG A 531 3.79 3.19 27.98
N VAL A 532 4.37 2.93 29.16
CA VAL A 532 4.61 3.98 30.16
C VAL A 532 5.43 5.08 29.48
N PRO A 533 4.92 6.33 29.42
CA PRO A 533 5.66 7.44 28.81
C PRO A 533 7.03 7.56 29.47
N ARG A 534 8.08 7.70 28.65
CA ARG A 534 9.42 7.99 29.14
C ARG A 534 9.60 9.49 29.26
N ALA A 535 10.18 9.93 30.38
CA ALA A 535 10.42 11.33 30.66
C ALA A 535 11.88 11.71 30.39
N PHE A 536 12.08 12.92 29.87
CA PHE A 536 13.38 13.48 29.53
C PHE A 536 13.46 14.94 29.96
N THR A 537 14.66 15.40 30.26
CA THR A 537 15.01 16.82 30.28
C THR A 537 15.55 17.18 28.91
N LEU A 538 14.86 18.10 28.22
CA LEU A 538 15.33 18.70 26.98
C LEU A 538 15.98 20.05 27.28
N ARG A 539 17.20 20.27 26.79
CA ARG A 539 17.97 21.51 26.95
C ARG A 539 18.19 22.21 25.62
N LEU A 540 17.75 23.45 25.50
CA LEU A 540 17.92 24.26 24.28
C LEU A 540 17.87 25.75 24.64
N ALA A 541 18.66 26.60 23.98
CA ALA A 541 18.59 28.06 24.17
C ALA A 541 18.69 28.54 25.64
N GLY A 542 19.48 27.84 26.47
CA GLY A 542 19.63 28.15 27.90
C GLY A 542 18.39 27.85 28.76
N GLN A 543 17.43 27.09 28.23
CA GLN A 543 16.20 26.70 28.91
C GLN A 543 16.11 25.17 29.04
N GLU A 544 15.36 24.71 30.03
CA GLU A 544 15.09 23.28 30.26
C GLU A 544 13.58 23.00 30.20
N TRP A 545 13.20 21.99 29.43
CA TRP A 545 11.83 21.50 29.33
C TRP A 545 11.75 20.05 29.81
N GLY A 546 10.64 19.69 30.45
CA GLY A 546 10.28 18.28 30.60
C GLY A 546 9.66 17.79 29.31
N LEU A 547 10.15 16.69 28.73
CA LEU A 547 9.59 16.06 27.54
C LEU A 547 9.15 14.63 27.84
N GLU A 548 7.91 14.30 27.50
CA GLU A 548 7.36 12.94 27.64
C GLU A 548 7.01 12.36 26.27
N ALA A 549 7.39 11.09 26.04
CA ALA A 549 7.00 10.36 24.84
C ALA A 549 6.92 8.85 25.13
N ALA A 550 5.89 8.18 24.60
CA ALA A 550 5.65 6.74 24.78
C ALA A 550 5.99 5.89 23.54
N SER A 551 6.13 6.51 22.37
CA SER A 551 6.40 5.81 21.10
C SER A 551 7.90 5.56 20.91
N GLY A 552 8.29 4.30 20.68
CA GLY A 552 9.67 3.91 20.35
C GLY A 552 10.21 4.67 19.14
N PRO A 553 9.49 4.67 17.99
CA PRO A 553 9.92 5.39 16.80
C PRO A 553 10.07 6.91 17.05
N ALA A 554 9.16 7.50 17.82
CA ALA A 554 9.26 8.92 18.20
C ALA A 554 10.51 9.20 19.05
N LEU A 555 10.79 8.34 20.04
CA LEU A 555 11.94 8.47 20.91
C LEU A 555 13.26 8.36 20.16
N VAL A 556 13.40 7.38 19.25
CA VAL A 556 14.60 7.23 18.41
C VAL A 556 14.85 8.51 17.61
N ARG A 557 13.79 9.06 17.01
CA ARG A 557 13.91 10.28 16.19
C ARG A 557 14.22 11.52 17.00
N LEU A 558 13.63 11.67 18.19
CA LEU A 558 13.96 12.74 19.14
C LEU A 558 15.41 12.62 19.63
N ALA A 559 15.86 11.41 19.99
CA ALA A 559 17.22 11.16 20.43
C ALA A 559 18.25 11.46 19.33
N ALA A 560 17.98 11.04 18.09
CA ALA A 560 18.84 11.33 16.94
C ALA A 560 18.95 12.84 16.66
N ALA A 561 17.84 13.58 16.80
CA ALA A 561 17.83 15.02 16.57
C ALA A 561 18.50 15.83 17.69
N PHE A 562 18.19 15.54 18.95
CA PHE A 562 18.63 16.38 20.07
C PHE A 562 19.94 15.88 20.71
N GLY A 563 20.29 14.60 20.55
CA GLY A 563 21.52 14.00 21.07
C GLY A 563 21.72 14.31 22.56
N PRO A 564 22.86 14.91 22.96
CA PRO A 564 23.16 15.20 24.38
C PRO A 564 22.23 16.24 25.02
N ARG A 565 21.43 16.96 24.22
CA ARG A 565 20.42 17.90 24.73
C ARG A 565 19.22 17.19 25.35
N LEU A 566 19.03 15.91 25.08
CA LEU A 566 17.90 15.13 25.56
C LEU A 566 18.39 14.09 26.60
N VAL A 567 18.19 14.38 27.87
CA VAL A 567 18.69 13.57 29.00
C VAL A 567 17.53 12.78 29.63
N PRO A 568 17.58 11.44 29.71
CA PRO A 568 16.55 10.64 30.38
C PRO A 568 16.42 11.00 31.87
N VAL A 569 15.20 10.92 32.42
CA VAL A 569 14.92 11.14 33.84
C VAL A 569 14.08 9.99 34.40
N GLU A 570 14.36 9.60 35.65
CA GLU A 570 13.52 8.67 36.39
C GLU A 570 12.34 9.44 37.03
N GLY A 571 11.11 9.17 36.58
CA GLY A 571 9.89 9.80 37.10
C GLY A 571 9.48 11.10 36.38
N GLU A 572 8.53 11.83 36.96
CA GLU A 572 8.03 13.08 36.38
C GLU A 572 9.04 14.24 36.53
N VAL A 573 9.21 15.03 35.46
CA VAL A 573 9.98 16.28 35.53
C VAL A 573 9.10 17.35 36.19
N SER A 574 9.44 17.73 37.42
CA SER A 574 8.74 18.77 38.19
C SER A 574 9.42 20.14 38.05
N GLY A 575 8.64 21.22 38.11
CA GLY A 575 9.15 22.60 38.11
C GLY A 575 9.61 23.16 36.75
N ARG A 576 9.28 22.50 35.64
CA ARG A 576 9.64 22.94 34.26
C ARG A 576 8.42 22.91 33.33
N PRO A 577 8.42 23.69 32.25
CA PRO A 577 7.39 23.57 31.22
C PRO A 577 7.38 22.14 30.65
N ARG A 578 6.19 21.52 30.59
CA ARG A 578 6.01 20.14 30.15
C ARG A 578 5.60 20.07 28.69
N LEU A 579 6.34 19.31 27.90
CA LEU A 579 6.06 18.97 26.51
C LEU A 579 5.71 17.49 26.43
N ARG A 580 4.71 17.13 25.63
CA ARG A 580 4.24 15.75 25.48
C ARG A 580 4.09 15.41 24.01
N VAL A 581 4.70 14.31 23.60
CA VAL A 581 4.46 13.67 22.30
C VAL A 581 3.42 12.59 22.50
N LEU A 582 2.23 12.85 21.96
CA LEU A 582 1.07 12.00 22.08
C LEU A 582 0.88 11.18 20.80
N ARG A 583 0.44 9.94 20.97
CA ARG A 583 0.02 9.09 19.85
C ARG A 583 -1.43 9.42 19.53
N GLU A 584 -1.73 9.74 18.28
CA GLU A 584 -3.10 9.86 17.77
C GLU A 584 -3.45 8.62 16.94
N ALA A 585 -4.74 8.43 16.60
CA ALA A 585 -5.15 7.35 15.69
C ALA A 585 -4.36 7.41 14.36
N ALA A 586 -4.12 8.63 13.86
CA ALA A 586 -3.34 8.90 12.65
C ALA A 586 -2.16 9.83 12.99
N GLY A 587 -0.97 9.27 13.18
CA GLY A 587 0.24 10.05 13.46
C GLY A 587 0.38 10.50 14.92
N TYR A 588 0.97 11.67 15.12
CA TYR A 588 1.40 12.18 16.42
C TYR A 588 0.87 13.59 16.70
N ALA A 589 0.75 13.92 17.98
CA ALA A 589 0.50 15.28 18.44
C ALA A 589 1.62 15.76 19.36
N LEU A 590 1.88 17.06 19.33
CA LEU A 590 2.73 17.77 20.28
C LEU A 590 1.84 18.64 21.17
N ALA A 591 1.99 18.52 22.48
CA ALA A 591 1.30 19.34 23.47
C ALA A 591 2.30 19.99 24.44
N GLU A 592 1.94 21.16 24.96
CA GLU A 592 2.62 21.83 26.07
C GLU A 592 1.62 22.01 27.24
N GLY A 593 1.85 21.31 28.35
CA GLY A 593 0.85 21.14 29.40
C GLY A 593 -0.43 20.52 28.83
N ASP A 594 -1.56 21.22 29.02
CA ASP A 594 -2.87 20.82 28.49
C ASP A 594 -3.21 21.46 27.12
N ARG A 595 -2.28 22.26 26.55
CA ARG A 595 -2.49 22.93 25.27
C ARG A 595 -1.90 22.10 24.13
N LEU A 596 -2.74 21.74 23.16
CA LEU A 596 -2.27 21.16 21.91
C LEU A 596 -1.50 22.22 21.09
N VAL A 597 -0.24 21.91 20.76
CA VAL A 597 0.61 22.77 19.90
C VAL A 597 0.36 22.44 18.44
N ALA A 598 0.34 21.16 18.10
CA ALA A 598 0.04 20.65 16.76
C ALA A 598 -0.44 19.19 16.85
N GLY A 599 -1.37 18.81 15.98
CA GLY A 599 -1.87 17.44 15.84
C GLY A 599 -1.66 16.90 14.43
N ARG A 600 -1.97 15.62 14.23
CA ARG A 600 -1.88 14.89 12.96
C ARG A 600 -0.53 15.05 12.26
N LEU A 601 0.55 14.99 13.05
CA LEU A 601 1.91 15.07 12.57
C LEU A 601 2.37 13.71 12.09
N THR A 602 2.96 13.65 10.89
CA THR A 602 3.85 12.53 10.59
C THR A 602 5.07 12.59 11.51
N LEU A 603 5.67 11.44 11.76
CA LEU A 603 6.90 11.31 12.52
C LEU A 603 8.03 12.18 11.90
N ALA A 604 8.04 12.37 10.58
CA ALA A 604 8.98 13.28 9.92
C ALA A 604 8.80 14.75 10.30
N ARG A 605 7.58 15.17 10.64
CA ARG A 605 7.25 16.55 11.05
C ARG A 605 7.40 16.80 12.55
N LEU A 606 7.52 15.76 13.37
CA LEU A 606 7.59 15.89 14.83
C LEU A 606 8.73 16.80 15.30
N VAL A 607 9.97 16.51 14.88
CA VAL A 607 11.16 17.27 15.28
C VAL A 607 11.13 18.71 14.76
N PRO A 608 10.86 18.99 13.47
CA PRO A 608 10.74 20.35 12.97
C PRO A 608 9.70 21.20 13.72
N VAL A 609 8.53 20.63 14.01
CA VAL A 609 7.47 21.35 14.75
C VAL A 609 7.89 21.62 16.19
N LEU A 610 8.54 20.65 16.84
CA LEU A 610 9.07 20.82 18.20
C LEU A 610 10.14 21.93 18.25
N ILE A 611 11.10 21.95 17.32
CA ILE A 611 12.13 23.00 17.26
C ILE A 611 11.48 24.37 17.06
N ALA A 612 10.58 24.51 16.09
CA ALA A 612 9.89 25.77 15.83
C ALA A 612 9.04 26.25 17.01
N HIS A 613 8.49 25.31 17.81
CA HIS A 613 7.80 25.65 19.06
C HIS A 613 8.77 26.17 20.11
N LEU A 614 9.87 25.46 20.35
CA LEU A 614 10.88 25.83 21.35
C LEU A 614 11.51 27.20 21.04
N LEU A 615 11.88 27.44 19.77
CA LEU A 615 12.44 28.72 19.33
C LEU A 615 11.46 29.88 19.52
N ARG A 616 10.17 29.67 19.25
CA ARG A 616 9.12 30.67 19.55
C ARG A 616 9.00 30.94 21.05
N ARG A 617 9.12 29.91 21.90
CA ARG A 617 8.99 30.07 23.37
C ARG A 617 10.12 30.89 24.00
N VAL A 618 11.29 30.94 23.37
CA VAL A 618 12.45 31.72 23.87
C VAL A 618 12.62 33.09 23.21
N ALA A 619 11.70 33.43 22.31
CA ALA A 619 11.65 34.70 21.59
C ALA A 619 10.70 35.71 22.26
N SER A 620 11.01 37.00 22.12
CA SER A 620 10.12 38.11 22.51
C SER A 620 10.18 39.24 21.47
N ALA A 621 9.34 40.27 21.62
CA ALA A 621 9.34 41.41 20.72
C ALA A 621 10.66 42.20 20.74
N ASP A 622 11.28 42.32 21.92
CA ASP A 622 12.56 43.03 22.10
C ASP A 622 13.77 42.13 21.84
N ARG A 623 13.58 40.81 21.98
CA ARG A 623 14.60 39.80 21.72
C ARG A 623 14.11 38.75 20.72
N PRO A 624 13.98 39.11 19.42
CA PRO A 624 13.49 38.20 18.41
C PRO A 624 14.50 37.07 18.16
N VAL A 625 13.98 35.93 17.73
CA VAL A 625 14.78 34.80 17.25
C VAL A 625 14.69 34.71 15.75
N ILE A 626 15.82 34.70 15.06
CA ILE A 626 15.88 34.40 13.64
C ILE A 626 16.06 32.89 13.48
N ASP A 627 15.02 32.21 12.97
CA ASP A 627 15.07 30.76 12.69
C ASP A 627 15.70 30.49 11.32
N ALA A 628 17.04 30.56 11.29
CA ALA A 628 17.86 30.25 10.12
C ALA A 628 19.19 29.62 10.53
N PRO A 629 19.90 28.93 9.61
CA PRO A 629 21.28 28.54 9.82
C PRO A 629 22.19 29.74 10.02
N VAL A 630 23.21 29.55 10.85
CA VAL A 630 24.25 30.52 11.16
C VAL A 630 25.59 29.80 11.11
N LEU A 631 26.50 30.29 10.28
CA LEU A 631 27.90 29.90 10.31
C LEU A 631 28.61 30.74 11.36
N VAL A 632 29.28 30.11 12.31
CA VAL A 632 30.02 30.74 13.40
C VAL A 632 31.50 30.49 13.19
N GLY A 633 32.27 31.54 12.93
CA GLY A 633 33.71 31.48 12.79
C GLY A 633 34.44 31.14 14.09
N PRO A 634 35.71 30.69 13.99
CA PRO A 634 36.54 30.36 15.15
C PRO A 634 36.86 31.57 16.05
N ASP A 635 36.74 32.79 15.52
CA ASP A 635 36.95 34.06 16.20
C ASP A 635 35.69 34.63 16.87
N GLY A 636 34.55 33.93 16.77
CA GLY A 636 33.26 34.37 17.31
C GLY A 636 32.50 35.35 16.42
N THR A 637 32.94 35.55 15.16
CA THR A 637 32.11 36.22 14.14
C THR A 637 31.13 35.24 13.49
N GLY A 638 30.08 35.72 12.84
CA GLY A 638 29.12 34.82 12.18
C GLY A 638 28.40 35.39 10.98
N VAL A 639 27.90 34.49 10.16
CA VAL A 639 27.15 34.77 8.93
C VAL A 639 25.79 34.06 9.01
N LEU A 640 24.71 34.82 8.81
CA LEU A 640 23.35 34.31 8.75
C LEU A 640 23.07 33.78 7.33
N CYS A 641 22.49 32.59 7.19
CA CYS A 641 22.19 32.00 5.88
C CYS A 641 20.68 31.87 5.65
N LEU A 642 20.10 32.82 4.93
CA LEU A 642 18.68 32.87 4.55
C LEU A 642 18.46 32.17 3.20
N LEU A 643 18.62 30.85 3.21
CA LEU A 643 18.54 30.01 2.01
C LEU A 643 17.30 29.10 2.06
N PRO A 644 16.58 28.89 0.94
CA PRO A 644 15.48 27.94 0.84
C PRO A 644 15.97 26.51 1.11
N GLU A 645 15.14 25.70 1.75
CA GLU A 645 15.47 24.29 2.02
C GLU A 645 15.61 23.50 0.72
N GLY A 646 16.65 22.66 0.61
CA GLY A 646 16.90 21.85 -0.59
C GLY A 646 18.29 21.21 -0.63
N ALA A 647 18.54 20.36 -1.63
CA ALA A 647 19.87 19.79 -1.87
C ALA A 647 20.94 20.84 -2.25
N PRO A 648 20.62 21.88 -3.05
CA PRO A 648 21.58 22.94 -3.34
C PRO A 648 22.03 23.71 -2.10
N ARG A 649 21.09 24.02 -1.17
CA ARG A 649 21.41 24.61 0.14
C ARG A 649 22.41 23.77 0.92
N ARG A 650 22.20 22.45 0.99
CA ARG A 650 23.12 21.55 1.72
C ARG A 650 24.53 21.58 1.17
N THR A 651 24.65 21.57 -0.17
CA THR A 651 25.94 21.63 -0.86
C THR A 651 26.66 22.96 -0.59
N LEU A 652 25.93 24.07 -0.68
CA LEU A 652 26.48 25.40 -0.40
C LEU A 652 26.89 25.55 1.06
N ILE A 653 26.06 25.08 1.99
CA ILE A 653 26.35 25.09 3.43
C ILE A 653 27.59 24.25 3.76
N ALA A 654 27.74 23.06 3.16
CA ALA A 654 28.92 22.22 3.35
C ALA A 654 30.20 22.95 2.92
N ARG A 655 30.18 23.57 1.72
CA ARG A 655 31.30 24.40 1.24
C ARG A 655 31.58 25.60 2.14
N LEU A 656 30.55 26.30 2.62
CA LEU A 656 30.70 27.41 3.57
C LEU A 656 31.40 26.97 4.86
N CYS A 657 31.10 25.77 5.36
CA CYS A 657 31.74 25.22 6.55
C CYS A 657 33.20 24.84 6.29
N GLU A 658 33.50 24.22 5.14
CA GLU A 658 34.85 23.83 4.73
C GLU A 658 35.76 25.05 4.57
N GLU A 659 35.30 26.08 3.85
CA GLU A 659 36.10 27.29 3.57
C GLU A 659 36.19 28.24 4.78
N GLY A 660 35.10 28.37 5.57
CA GLY A 660 35.06 29.29 6.70
C GLY A 660 35.76 28.79 7.96
N GLY A 661 36.14 27.50 8.02
CA GLY A 661 36.77 26.89 9.20
C GLY A 661 35.93 26.98 10.48
N GLY A 662 34.62 27.23 10.33
CA GLY A 662 33.68 27.55 11.41
C GLY A 662 32.64 26.45 11.64
N ARG A 663 31.78 26.67 12.65
CA ARG A 663 30.69 25.78 13.04
C ARG A 663 29.36 26.26 12.47
N LEU A 664 28.59 25.37 11.87
CA LEU A 664 27.19 25.65 11.55
C LEU A 664 26.27 25.35 12.74
N THR A 665 25.33 26.26 12.99
CA THR A 665 24.25 26.13 13.99
C THR A 665 22.93 26.66 13.42
N ARG A 666 21.79 26.45 14.10
CA ARG A 666 20.50 27.04 13.75
C ARG A 666 19.93 27.87 14.89
N GLY A 667 19.26 28.96 14.53
CA GLY A 667 18.55 29.83 15.44
C GLY A 667 19.50 30.79 16.14
N VAL A 668 19.22 32.09 16.04
CA VAL A 668 19.96 33.12 16.76
C VAL A 668 19.00 34.10 17.41
N ARG A 669 19.23 34.43 18.67
CA ARG A 669 18.46 35.43 19.41
C ARG A 669 19.20 36.76 19.37
N LEU A 670 18.52 37.80 18.88
CA LEU A 670 19.03 39.17 18.87
C LEU A 670 18.51 39.92 20.09
N ASP A 671 19.26 40.93 20.52
CA ASP A 671 18.75 42.01 21.36
C ASP A 671 18.57 43.23 20.45
N LEU A 672 17.35 43.74 20.27
CA LEU A 672 17.13 44.87 19.37
C LEU A 672 17.78 46.17 19.87
N ALA A 673 18.20 46.23 21.14
CA ALA A 673 18.98 47.35 21.67
C ALA A 673 20.47 47.26 21.26
N ASP A 674 20.98 46.05 21.00
CA ASP A 674 22.35 45.80 20.53
C ASP A 674 22.37 44.59 19.55
N PRO A 675 21.85 44.76 18.33
CA PRO A 675 21.67 43.65 17.39
C PRO A 675 23.01 43.15 16.80
N ALA A 676 24.10 43.89 17.00
CA ALA A 676 25.43 43.46 16.58
C ALA A 676 25.91 42.22 17.34
N ARG A 677 25.46 42.04 18.58
CA ARG A 677 25.79 40.88 19.41
C ARG A 677 24.60 39.93 19.51
N ALA A 678 24.78 38.75 18.96
CA ALA A 678 23.73 37.75 18.81
C ALA A 678 24.02 36.51 19.67
N GLU A 679 22.98 35.87 20.20
CA GLU A 679 23.10 34.66 21.01
C GLU A 679 22.71 33.43 20.16
N PRO A 680 23.67 32.56 19.79
CA PRO A 680 23.37 31.34 19.07
C PRO A 680 22.56 30.37 19.94
N LEU A 681 21.45 29.85 19.44
CA LEU A 681 20.54 28.99 20.21
C LEU A 681 20.84 27.51 20.11
N ASP A 682 21.72 27.14 19.18
CA ASP A 682 22.20 25.78 19.01
C ASP A 682 21.09 24.74 18.78
N ALA A 683 20.09 25.13 17.96
CA ALA A 683 19.00 24.25 17.57
C ALA A 683 19.48 23.15 16.61
N PRO A 684 18.95 21.92 16.73
CA PRO A 684 19.31 20.83 15.83
C PRO A 684 19.06 21.17 14.35
N MET A 685 19.93 20.63 13.50
CA MET A 685 19.87 20.73 12.04
C MET A 685 20.11 19.35 11.41
N LYS A 686 19.73 19.19 10.14
CA LYS A 686 19.99 17.96 9.39
C LYS A 686 21.42 17.92 8.83
N GLU A 687 22.03 19.08 8.64
CA GLU A 687 23.36 19.26 8.06
C GLU A 687 24.48 18.90 9.05
N PRO A 688 25.55 18.21 8.61
CA PRO A 688 26.66 17.83 9.48
C PRO A 688 27.45 19.06 9.94
N GLY A 689 27.80 19.12 11.23
CA GLY A 689 28.71 20.10 11.80
C GLY A 689 29.57 19.46 12.88
N SER A 690 30.89 19.65 12.84
CA SER A 690 31.82 19.16 13.87
C SER A 690 31.78 20.06 15.13
N ALA A 691 32.10 19.49 16.30
CA ALA A 691 32.10 20.20 17.60
C ALA A 691 33.51 20.72 17.95
N PRO A 692 33.61 21.96 18.50
CA PRO A 692 33.42 22.22 19.93
C PRO A 692 32.12 22.97 20.27
N ALA A 693 31.90 23.30 21.56
CA ALA A 693 30.71 23.99 22.07
C ALA A 693 30.50 25.38 21.44
N CYS A 694 29.24 25.80 21.23
CA CYS A 694 28.93 27.15 20.72
C CYS A 694 29.41 28.22 21.70
N PRO A 695 30.01 29.33 21.23
CA PRO A 695 30.26 30.48 22.08
C PRO A 695 28.94 31.07 22.60
N ALA A 696 28.99 31.69 23.78
CA ALA A 696 27.80 32.29 24.42
C ALA A 696 27.27 33.53 23.66
N GLY A 697 28.06 34.11 22.77
CA GLY A 697 27.66 35.20 21.90
C GLY A 697 28.51 35.24 20.64
N VAL A 698 27.91 35.70 19.55
CA VAL A 698 28.50 35.83 18.21
C VAL A 698 28.26 37.23 17.69
N THR A 699 29.26 37.82 17.04
CA THR A 699 29.08 39.07 16.31
C THR A 699 28.72 38.74 14.88
N LEU A 700 27.46 38.99 14.51
CA LEU A 700 27.02 38.77 13.13
C LEU A 700 27.61 39.85 12.23
N ARG A 701 28.26 39.44 11.14
CA ARG A 701 28.94 40.33 10.20
C ARG A 701 28.43 40.23 8.77
N GLY A 702 27.72 39.16 8.43
CA GLY A 702 27.16 39.00 7.10
C GLY A 702 25.82 38.28 7.07
N VAL A 703 25.09 38.50 5.98
CA VAL A 703 23.88 37.75 5.63
C VAL A 703 24.00 37.26 4.20
N LEU A 704 23.82 35.95 4.03
CA LEU A 704 23.79 35.28 2.75
C LEU A 704 22.35 34.93 2.38
N LEU A 705 21.93 35.34 1.18
CA LEU A 705 20.55 35.21 0.69
C LEU A 705 20.51 34.38 -0.58
N ALA A 706 19.34 33.83 -0.90
CA ALA A 706 19.08 33.28 -2.23
C ALA A 706 18.97 34.42 -3.26
N ALA A 707 19.69 34.32 -4.36
CA ALA A 707 19.52 35.21 -5.49
C ALA A 707 18.15 35.03 -6.15
N GLY A 708 17.52 36.12 -6.58
CA GLY A 708 16.39 36.08 -7.52
C GLY A 708 16.85 35.62 -8.91
N ALA A 709 15.90 35.26 -9.80
CA ALA A 709 16.14 34.68 -11.14
C ALA A 709 16.96 35.56 -12.12
N HIS A 710 17.49 36.70 -11.70
CA HIS A 710 18.17 37.71 -12.54
C HIS A 710 19.58 38.10 -12.04
N VAL A 711 20.18 37.36 -11.11
CA VAL A 711 21.55 37.64 -10.63
C VAL A 711 22.55 36.77 -11.40
N GLU A 712 23.32 37.39 -12.30
CA GLU A 712 24.34 36.71 -13.10
C GLU A 712 25.67 36.48 -12.35
N THR A 713 25.95 37.29 -11.32
CA THR A 713 27.22 37.26 -10.58
C THR A 713 27.06 36.60 -9.21
N PRO A 714 27.80 35.52 -8.88
CA PRO A 714 27.77 34.92 -7.55
C PRO A 714 28.26 35.90 -6.48
N LEU A 715 27.61 35.92 -5.31
CA LEU A 715 27.94 36.79 -4.17
C LEU A 715 27.75 38.29 -4.45
N ALA A 716 26.84 38.64 -5.37
CA ALA A 716 26.51 40.03 -5.67
C ALA A 716 26.03 40.79 -4.41
N PRO A 717 26.40 42.08 -4.25
CA PRO A 717 25.91 42.90 -3.15
C PRO A 717 24.39 43.01 -3.17
N VAL A 718 23.76 42.84 -2.01
CA VAL A 718 22.30 42.91 -1.88
C VAL A 718 21.89 44.21 -1.20
N ALA A 719 20.80 44.82 -1.68
CA ALA A 719 20.23 45.99 -1.03
C ALA A 719 19.66 45.63 0.35
N MET A 720 19.82 46.53 1.33
CA MET A 720 19.33 46.29 2.70
C MET A 720 17.83 45.96 2.75
N LEU A 721 17.00 46.62 1.94
CA LEU A 721 15.55 46.37 1.93
C LEU A 721 15.18 44.97 1.43
N GLU A 722 15.96 44.43 0.49
CA GLU A 722 15.78 43.06 -0.01
C GLU A 722 16.19 42.05 1.05
N ALA A 723 17.33 42.26 1.70
CA ALA A 723 17.78 41.44 2.83
C ALA A 723 16.78 41.48 4.00
N LEU A 724 16.20 42.64 4.31
CA LEU A 724 15.17 42.80 5.33
C LEU A 724 13.90 42.03 4.96
N GLY A 725 13.45 42.15 3.71
CA GLY A 725 12.30 41.41 3.19
C GLY A 725 12.46 39.90 3.29
N ALA A 726 13.67 39.39 3.02
CA ALA A 726 14.00 37.98 3.16
C ALA A 726 14.17 37.54 4.63
N LEU A 727 14.61 38.43 5.53
CA LEU A 727 14.86 38.11 6.94
C LEU A 727 13.57 38.05 7.77
N LEU A 728 12.62 38.95 7.52
CA LEU A 728 11.40 39.08 8.32
C LEU A 728 10.57 37.79 8.45
N PRO A 729 10.38 36.95 7.41
CA PRO A 729 9.68 35.67 7.53
C PRO A 729 10.32 34.68 8.52
N HIS A 730 11.63 34.83 8.79
CA HIS A 730 12.38 34.01 9.73
C HIS A 730 12.40 34.58 11.15
N CYS A 731 11.90 35.80 11.37
CA CYS A 731 11.86 36.43 12.69
C CYS A 731 10.68 35.95 13.53
N LEU A 732 10.99 35.30 14.64
CA LEU A 732 10.06 34.86 15.67
C LEU A 732 10.09 35.86 16.84
N THR A 733 8.91 36.27 17.32
CA THR A 733 8.74 37.21 18.45
C THR A 733 7.85 36.66 19.58
N GLY A 734 7.83 35.33 19.74
CA GLY A 734 6.94 34.65 20.68
C GLY A 734 5.48 34.70 20.21
N GLU A 735 4.57 35.15 21.08
CA GLU A 735 3.15 35.35 20.73
C GLU A 735 2.84 36.77 20.21
N GLY A 736 3.83 37.69 20.22
CA GLY A 736 3.71 39.04 19.69
C GLY A 736 4.14 39.17 18.22
N ARG A 737 4.17 40.41 17.71
CA ARG A 737 4.75 40.79 16.41
C ARG A 737 5.90 41.77 16.63
N LEU A 738 6.84 41.82 15.68
CA LEU A 738 7.82 42.91 15.59
C LEU A 738 7.10 44.27 15.56
N THR A 739 7.55 45.21 16.37
CA THR A 739 7.06 46.58 16.37
C THR A 739 7.65 47.34 15.18
N ALA A 740 7.06 48.48 14.80
CA ALA A 740 7.64 49.35 13.76
C ALA A 740 9.09 49.74 14.10
N GLN A 741 9.34 50.08 15.37
CA GLN A 741 10.68 50.36 15.88
C GLN A 741 11.63 49.15 15.74
N GLY A 742 11.14 47.94 16.01
CA GLY A 742 11.95 46.73 15.85
C GLY A 742 12.30 46.43 14.39
N VAL A 743 11.38 46.69 13.45
CA VAL A 743 11.67 46.57 12.01
C VAL A 743 12.73 47.59 11.59
N THR A 744 12.63 48.84 12.06
CA THR A 744 13.66 49.86 11.81
C THR A 744 15.02 49.44 12.39
N ALA A 745 15.06 48.95 13.63
CA ALA A 745 16.30 48.49 14.26
C ALA A 745 16.96 47.34 13.48
N LEU A 746 16.18 46.39 12.94
CA LEU A 746 16.70 45.33 12.07
C LEU A 746 17.23 45.88 10.74
N GLY A 747 16.55 46.86 10.13
CA GLY A 747 17.02 47.51 8.91
C GLY A 747 18.33 48.27 9.11
N ASP A 748 18.43 49.04 10.19
CA ASP A 748 19.64 49.77 10.56
C ASP A 748 20.81 48.81 10.85
N TRP A 749 20.53 47.71 11.55
CA TRP A 749 21.51 46.64 11.77
C TRP A 749 21.98 45.99 10.47
N LEU A 750 21.06 45.59 9.58
CA LEU A 750 21.40 45.02 8.27
C LEU A 750 22.26 45.97 7.42
N ALA A 751 22.08 47.28 7.56
CA ALA A 751 22.90 48.27 6.87
C ALA A 751 24.38 48.25 7.31
N THR A 752 24.68 47.67 8.48
CA THR A 752 26.05 47.48 9.01
C THR A 752 26.72 46.18 8.58
N LEU A 753 26.00 45.27 7.91
CA LEU A 753 26.49 43.94 7.55
C LEU A 753 26.90 43.84 6.08
N SER A 754 27.76 42.87 5.78
CA SER A 754 28.03 42.41 4.42
C SER A 754 26.86 41.57 3.92
N LEU A 755 26.15 42.05 2.89
CA LEU A 755 24.96 41.41 2.34
C LEU A 755 25.31 40.81 0.97
N GLY A 756 25.21 39.49 0.83
CA GLY A 756 25.53 38.77 -0.40
C GLY A 756 24.42 37.83 -0.84
N ALA A 757 24.24 37.66 -2.16
CA ALA A 757 23.29 36.72 -2.75
C ALA A 757 24.00 35.58 -3.48
N VAL A 758 23.46 34.36 -3.39
CA VAL A 758 23.98 33.17 -4.07
C VAL A 758 22.88 32.51 -4.89
N ALA A 759 23.21 32.15 -6.13
CA ALA A 759 22.32 31.36 -6.99
C ALA A 759 22.22 29.92 -6.49
N ILE A 760 21.00 29.39 -6.48
CA ILE A 760 20.68 28.09 -5.87
C ILE A 760 20.22 27.06 -6.92
N ASP A 761 20.03 27.49 -8.18
CA ASP A 761 19.51 26.64 -9.25
C ASP A 761 20.61 26.12 -10.19
N ALA A 762 20.67 24.80 -10.35
CA ALA A 762 21.51 24.11 -11.33
C ALA A 762 20.88 24.10 -12.74
N GLU A 763 19.55 24.29 -12.87
CA GLU A 763 18.85 24.23 -14.16
C GLU A 763 18.94 25.53 -14.99
N ALA A 764 19.39 26.64 -14.40
CA ALA A 764 19.40 27.97 -15.03
C ALA A 764 20.75 28.37 -15.69
N GLY A 765 21.74 27.48 -15.77
CA GLY A 765 23.06 27.82 -16.31
C GLY A 765 23.86 28.82 -15.46
N SER A 766 23.42 29.09 -14.24
CA SER A 766 24.13 29.92 -13.26
C SER A 766 25.23 29.09 -12.58
N GLU A 767 26.48 29.54 -12.66
CA GLU A 767 27.59 28.88 -11.98
C GLU A 767 27.50 29.11 -10.46
N ALA A 768 27.45 28.02 -9.68
CA ALA A 768 27.61 28.09 -8.23
C ALA A 768 28.95 28.77 -7.87
N PRO A 769 29.02 29.56 -6.78
CA PRO A 769 30.26 30.25 -6.41
C PRO A 769 31.42 29.26 -6.23
N SER A 770 32.57 29.61 -6.78
CA SER A 770 33.81 28.84 -6.58
C SER A 770 34.24 28.89 -5.12
N SER A 771 34.92 27.85 -4.64
CA SER A 771 35.53 27.80 -3.30
C SER A 771 36.34 29.06 -2.99
N THR A 772 37.14 29.52 -3.95
CA THR A 772 37.98 30.71 -3.80
C THR A 772 37.15 31.99 -3.64
N ALA A 773 36.05 32.16 -4.39
CA ALA A 773 35.18 33.32 -4.26
C ALA A 773 34.44 33.33 -2.91
N LEU A 774 34.00 32.15 -2.46
CA LEU A 774 33.33 31.96 -1.18
C LEU A 774 34.28 32.27 0.00
N ALA A 775 35.50 31.75 -0.04
CA ALA A 775 36.53 32.01 0.95
C ALA A 775 36.93 33.49 1.01
N ALA A 776 37.06 34.15 -0.15
CA ALA A 776 37.36 35.57 -0.23
C ALA A 776 36.24 36.42 0.38
N TRP A 777 34.97 36.14 0.05
CA TRP A 777 33.83 36.86 0.62
C TRP A 777 33.68 36.62 2.12
N LEU A 778 33.92 35.40 2.61
CA LEU A 778 33.94 35.09 4.05
C LEU A 778 35.06 35.84 4.76
N ALA A 779 36.27 35.86 4.19
CA ALA A 779 37.41 36.59 4.76
C ALA A 779 37.16 38.10 4.81
N GLU A 780 36.54 38.68 3.77
CA GLU A 780 36.17 40.08 3.72
C GLU A 780 35.02 40.41 4.67
N SER A 781 33.99 39.56 4.71
CA SER A 781 32.81 39.75 5.56
C SER A 781 33.10 39.52 7.04
N MET A 782 34.10 38.71 7.39
CA MET A 782 34.45 38.40 8.78
C MET A 782 35.67 39.19 9.28
N ALA A 783 36.29 40.04 8.45
CA ALA A 783 37.43 40.86 8.84
C ALA A 783 37.07 41.89 9.93
N THR A 784 37.99 42.09 10.89
CA THR A 784 37.77 42.87 12.11
C THR A 784 37.65 44.39 11.92
N ASP A 785 37.99 44.96 10.75
CA ASP A 785 38.20 46.42 10.58
C ASP A 785 37.76 47.02 9.23
N ALA A 786 36.92 46.35 8.42
CA ALA A 786 36.51 46.93 7.14
C ALA A 786 35.44 48.03 7.32
N PRO A 787 35.70 49.30 6.96
CA PRO A 787 34.64 50.28 6.81
C PRO A 787 33.76 49.85 5.63
N VAL A 788 32.45 49.79 5.85
CA VAL A 788 31.47 49.62 4.77
C VAL A 788 31.46 50.91 3.94
N ASP A 789 32.37 51.01 2.98
CA ASP A 789 32.49 52.18 2.11
C ASP A 789 31.44 52.10 0.98
N ARG A 790 30.22 52.59 1.27
CA ARG A 790 29.10 52.65 0.31
C ARG A 790 29.04 53.98 -0.43
N ALA A 791 30.11 54.34 -1.11
CA ALA A 791 30.15 55.55 -1.94
C ALA A 791 30.54 55.26 -3.40
N ALA A 792 29.81 54.38 -4.09
CA ALA A 792 29.85 54.29 -5.57
C ALA A 792 28.70 53.45 -6.16
N ALA A 793 27.44 53.83 -5.97
CA ALA A 793 26.32 53.33 -6.79
C ALA A 793 25.06 54.21 -6.63
N ALA A 794 25.21 55.51 -6.88
CA ALA A 794 24.09 56.42 -7.11
C ALA A 794 24.48 57.32 -8.27
N GLY A 795 24.33 56.79 -9.48
CA GLY A 795 24.70 57.49 -10.72
C GLY A 795 24.88 56.54 -11.89
N GLU A 796 23.81 55.87 -12.32
CA GLU A 796 23.29 55.82 -13.69
C GLU A 796 22.03 54.94 -13.76
#